data_AF-A0A954QTS0-F1
#
_entry.id   AF-A0A954QTS0-F1
#
_cell.length_a   1.000
_cell.length_b   1.000
_cell.length_c   1.000
_cell.angle_alpha   90.00
_cell.angle_beta   90.00
_cell.angle_gamma   90.00
#
_symmetry.space_group_name_H-M   'P 1'
#
loop_
_entity.id
_entity.type
_entity.pdbx_description
1 polymer ?
#
loop_
_entity_poly.entity_id
_entity_poly.type
_entity_poly.pdbx_seq_one_letter_code
_entity_poly.pdbx_strand_id
1 'polypeptide(L)'
;MQQRMPQRLIFRTFMAVVAVVCFATQAQAQSPARQQVATNLQQLHNWVGEGANGQRWREYLLSDALQTELTKSPEQVDHGVLRAVLDQYRSDASGLDRPMFVAVRESLERWLSELPISDAELIEMVRDIADDFQPVTQQEVAAARARVATTRAELERFLSSGTQENFERWKAFLEWDDLLGRLDAEPQEMLKLRSLDRHLYANVTGTEGRRFRAFRESLDHYLDLVQTRTPAWQNYVYQQIFPTEKAADSELLAADNPQAQYEQLVARLATELSSYAESNSSEVGWRIGRLVGLLDRVGRAPEVVSAVRERYWKPNFFGRVSERVLNAGVDNQVREVTPVHDNILGTSVHGTAVLNGFLKLDLVPSDASGRFAITLSGVAHSDTVGYNRGVQIFSTGLSHINASKQVIVDANGLTSTAAVARVCTDTTINCISAKLRIVERIAWKRAGAQKGAAEQVAARKAEVRTANRMNEQAAELLADANRRFEEKFRTPLVRMAAYPRLLETSSSDDYLYVRAMSVNDDQLAAPGAPPVIETSGDVTAQVHESLVGNVSEMVTNPDPMVTAHKIEKSYQDAKREVPEELRMDNAENELWSFNFLPTRPVRAEFAPGQITVAIYATDFAVYDDDFDTEADNYQTPREGFPLRDEFLISAQYNVEQTADGVQFVRQGEVSVEFPNRQRIGLFNPRDALLRVAQSTLKKKFNAMFKEIVNPEDIPLQGQGRDAGRLRMRSADSRQGWLLLTWELLPPEVKTAAVASPASAQ
;
A
#
# COMPACT_ATOMS: atom_id res chain seq x y z
N MET A 1 -0.09 -30.43 -2.73
CA MET A 1 0.86 -29.63 -3.54
C MET A 1 1.10 -28.30 -2.83
N GLN A 2 2.07 -28.27 -1.92
CA GLN A 2 2.47 -27.08 -1.17
C GLN A 2 3.52 -26.31 -1.99
N GLN A 3 3.08 -25.32 -2.78
CA GLN A 3 3.98 -24.24 -3.15
C GLN A 3 4.02 -23.26 -1.97
N ARG A 4 4.80 -23.60 -0.93
CA ARG A 4 5.19 -22.65 0.11
C ARG A 4 6.12 -21.64 -0.56
N MET A 5 5.60 -20.46 -0.89
CA MET A 5 6.45 -19.35 -1.31
C MET A 5 7.40 -19.01 -0.14
N PRO A 6 8.69 -18.77 -0.42
CA PRO A 6 9.60 -18.33 0.62
C PRO A 6 9.18 -16.95 1.15
N GLN A 7 9.38 -16.75 2.45
CA GLN A 7 9.23 -15.48 3.20
C GLN A 7 10.04 -14.29 2.61
N ARG A 8 10.80 -14.51 1.52
CA ARG A 8 11.40 -13.54 0.58
C ARG A 8 10.53 -12.33 0.25
N LEU A 9 9.21 -12.46 0.30
CA LEU A 9 8.32 -11.49 -0.28
C LEU A 9 8.03 -10.30 0.66
N ILE A 10 8.07 -10.44 1.97
CA ILE A 10 7.50 -9.39 2.82
C ILE A 10 8.44 -8.19 2.97
N PHE A 11 9.73 -8.39 3.26
CA PHE A 11 10.67 -7.28 3.46
C PHE A 11 11.23 -6.73 2.14
N ARG A 12 11.34 -7.58 1.10
CA ARG A 12 11.83 -7.19 -0.23
C ARG A 12 10.74 -6.86 -1.25
N THR A 13 9.50 -7.30 -1.06
CA THR A 13 8.37 -6.87 -1.94
C THR A 13 7.69 -5.65 -1.39
N PHE A 14 7.88 -5.33 -0.10
CA PHE A 14 7.77 -3.96 0.38
C PHE A 14 8.76 -3.07 -0.39
N MET A 15 10.07 -3.37 -0.39
CA MET A 15 11.07 -2.58 -1.12
C MET A 15 10.96 -2.63 -2.67
N ALA A 16 10.45 -3.72 -3.27
CA ALA A 16 10.29 -3.86 -4.72
C ALA A 16 8.96 -3.31 -5.25
N VAL A 17 7.97 -3.06 -4.39
CA VAL A 17 6.73 -2.33 -4.74
C VAL A 17 6.84 -0.84 -4.37
N VAL A 18 7.74 -0.48 -3.46
CA VAL A 18 8.11 0.90 -3.09
C VAL A 18 8.89 1.65 -4.19
N ALA A 19 9.29 0.97 -5.28
CA ALA A 19 9.90 1.64 -6.45
C ALA A 19 8.90 2.36 -7.35
N VAL A 20 7.63 2.41 -6.95
CA VAL A 20 6.65 3.31 -7.49
C VAL A 20 6.39 4.24 -6.28
N VAL A 21 6.46 5.60 -6.41
CA VAL A 21 5.27 6.48 -6.66
C VAL A 21 4.82 7.68 -5.72
N CYS A 22 4.64 8.98 -6.14
CA CYS A 22 4.05 10.23 -5.48
C CYS A 22 4.70 11.67 -5.50
N PHE A 23 3.88 12.65 -5.88
CA PHE A 23 3.71 13.99 -5.33
C PHE A 23 2.62 14.64 -6.17
N ALA A 24 1.39 14.59 -5.68
CA ALA A 24 0.45 15.66 -5.99
C ALA A 24 0.87 16.86 -5.15
N THR A 25 1.16 17.98 -5.81
CA THR A 25 1.20 19.28 -5.17
C THR A 25 -0.22 19.61 -4.72
N GLN A 26 -0.39 19.96 -3.44
CA GLN A 26 -1.59 20.65 -2.98
C GLN A 26 -1.60 22.03 -3.63
N ALA A 27 -2.21 22.14 -4.81
CA ALA A 27 -2.81 23.41 -5.19
C ALA A 27 -3.90 23.70 -4.15
N GLN A 28 -3.77 24.81 -3.42
CA GLN A 28 -4.83 25.35 -2.56
C GLN A 28 -6.02 25.75 -3.44
N ALA A 29 -6.81 24.77 -3.88
CA ALA A 29 -8.18 25.01 -4.31
C ALA A 29 -8.98 25.31 -3.03
N GLN A 30 -9.65 26.47 -2.99
CA GLN A 30 -10.61 26.76 -1.95
C GLN A 30 -11.68 25.65 -1.94
N SER A 31 -12.06 25.13 -0.76
CA SER A 31 -13.12 24.12 -0.64
C SER A 31 -14.39 24.64 -1.34
N PRO A 32 -15.00 23.86 -2.25
CA PRO A 32 -16.26 24.23 -2.88
C PRO A 32 -17.37 24.52 -1.86
N ALA A 33 -17.41 23.81 -0.73
CA ALA A 33 -18.41 24.05 0.32
C ALA A 33 -18.17 25.38 1.06
N ARG A 34 -16.92 25.73 1.39
CA ARG A 34 -16.59 27.04 1.98
C ARG A 34 -17.06 28.19 1.09
N GLN A 35 -16.80 28.06 -0.22
CA GLN A 35 -17.22 29.07 -1.20
C GLN A 35 -18.75 29.15 -1.30
N GLN A 36 -19.45 28.02 -1.19
CA GLN A 36 -20.91 27.97 -1.17
C GLN A 36 -21.49 28.65 0.09
N VAL A 37 -20.89 28.46 1.27
CA VAL A 37 -21.29 29.17 2.49
C VAL A 37 -21.14 30.67 2.33
N ALA A 38 -19.97 31.14 1.85
CA ALA A 38 -19.74 32.56 1.61
C ALA A 38 -20.77 33.16 0.63
N THR A 39 -21.08 32.42 -0.45
CA THR A 39 -22.08 32.83 -1.45
C THR A 39 -23.48 32.92 -0.84
N ASN A 40 -23.92 31.87 -0.14
CA ASN A 40 -25.26 31.82 0.46
C ASN A 40 -25.42 32.87 1.56
N LEU A 41 -24.39 33.08 2.38
CA LEU A 41 -24.39 34.10 3.43
C LEU A 41 -24.50 35.51 2.83
N GLN A 42 -23.77 35.79 1.76
CA GLN A 42 -23.86 37.08 1.07
C GLN A 42 -25.24 37.30 0.44
N GLN A 43 -25.82 36.26 -0.17
CA GLN A 43 -27.18 36.31 -0.70
C GLN A 43 -28.22 36.57 0.41
N LEU A 44 -28.07 35.91 1.57
CA LEU A 44 -28.91 36.14 2.74
C LEU A 44 -28.79 37.59 3.23
N HIS A 45 -27.57 38.11 3.37
CA HIS A 45 -27.30 39.48 3.81
C HIS A 45 -27.90 40.53 2.88
N ASN A 46 -27.88 40.29 1.56
CA ASN A 46 -28.54 41.15 0.57
C ASN A 46 -30.06 41.09 0.70
N TRP A 47 -30.63 39.91 0.98
CA TRP A 47 -32.07 39.72 1.10
C TRP A 47 -32.66 40.35 2.37
N VAL A 48 -31.98 40.23 3.52
CA VAL A 48 -32.43 40.88 4.77
C VAL A 48 -32.17 42.39 4.78
N GLY A 49 -31.30 42.88 3.90
CA GLY A 49 -30.96 44.30 3.73
C GLY A 49 -30.12 44.89 4.87
N GLU A 50 -29.82 46.18 4.79
CA GLU A 50 -28.98 46.90 5.77
C GLU A 50 -29.78 47.68 6.85
N GLY A 51 -31.11 47.64 6.78
CA GLY A 51 -31.96 48.28 7.79
C GLY A 51 -31.89 47.60 9.16
N ALA A 52 -32.51 48.21 10.17
CA ALA A 52 -32.48 47.72 11.57
C ALA A 52 -32.92 46.25 11.73
N ASN A 53 -33.84 45.77 10.89
CA ASN A 53 -34.26 44.37 10.91
C ASN A 53 -33.18 43.42 10.35
N GLY A 54 -32.46 43.83 9.30
CA GLY A 54 -31.35 43.05 8.75
C GLY A 54 -30.16 42.99 9.72
N GLN A 55 -29.86 44.09 10.41
CA GLN A 55 -28.85 44.12 11.47
C GLN A 55 -29.18 43.15 12.61
N ARG A 56 -30.44 43.14 13.08
CA ARG A 56 -30.90 42.18 14.10
C ARG A 56 -30.74 40.73 13.66
N TRP A 57 -31.04 40.40 12.40
CA TRP A 57 -30.80 39.05 11.89
C TRP A 57 -29.32 38.69 11.82
N ARG A 58 -28.45 39.63 11.43
CA ARG A 58 -27.00 39.40 11.38
C ARG A 58 -26.41 39.14 12.75
N GLU A 59 -26.80 39.93 13.75
CA GLU A 59 -26.44 39.73 15.15
C GLU A 59 -27.00 38.42 15.69
N TYR A 60 -28.30 38.16 15.48
CA TYR A 60 -28.95 36.94 15.94
C TYR A 60 -28.25 35.70 15.38
N LEU A 61 -27.86 35.69 14.10
CA LEU A 61 -27.24 34.55 13.42
C LEU A 61 -25.71 34.52 13.51
N LEU A 62 -25.11 35.35 14.37
CA LEU A 62 -23.66 35.41 14.57
C LEU A 62 -22.88 35.60 13.24
N SER A 63 -23.41 36.43 12.34
CA SER A 63 -22.89 36.57 10.97
C SER A 63 -21.44 37.05 10.93
N ASP A 64 -21.02 37.93 11.84
CA ASP A 64 -19.65 38.45 11.89
C ASP A 64 -18.66 37.37 12.33
N ALA A 65 -19.08 36.48 13.24
CA ALA A 65 -18.29 35.33 13.65
C ALA A 65 -18.13 34.36 12.46
N LEU A 66 -19.21 34.04 11.76
CA LEU A 66 -19.17 33.20 10.55
C LEU A 66 -18.28 33.82 9.46
N GLN A 67 -18.37 35.13 9.22
CA GLN A 67 -17.50 35.82 8.26
C GLN A 67 -16.03 35.76 8.67
N THR A 68 -15.74 35.88 9.97
CA THR A 68 -14.37 35.76 10.49
C THR A 68 -13.81 34.36 10.22
N GLU A 69 -14.55 33.29 10.55
CA GLU A 69 -14.15 31.92 10.26
C GLU A 69 -13.95 31.68 8.75
N LEU A 70 -14.81 32.26 7.90
CA LEU A 70 -14.68 32.20 6.45
C LEU A 70 -13.41 32.85 5.89
N THR A 71 -12.60 33.55 6.70
CA THR A 71 -11.29 34.10 6.30
C THR A 71 -10.09 33.23 6.72
N LYS A 72 -10.27 32.33 7.70
CA LYS A 72 -9.17 31.52 8.26
C LYS A 72 -8.73 30.40 7.31
N SER A 73 -7.53 29.84 7.49
CA SER A 73 -7.19 28.58 6.81
C SER A 73 -8.02 27.42 7.41
N PRO A 74 -8.28 26.31 6.69
CA PRO A 74 -9.08 25.19 7.21
C PRO A 74 -8.63 24.66 8.58
N GLU A 75 -7.32 24.68 8.84
CA GLU A 75 -6.71 24.24 10.11
C GLU A 75 -6.89 25.23 11.26
N GLN A 76 -7.26 26.48 10.97
CA GLN A 76 -7.46 27.56 11.93
C GLN A 76 -8.94 27.85 12.20
N VAL A 77 -9.85 27.25 11.43
CA VAL A 77 -11.29 27.41 11.64
C VAL A 77 -11.68 26.78 12.97
N ASP A 78 -12.46 27.51 13.75
CA ASP A 78 -12.96 27.05 15.05
C ASP A 78 -14.32 26.35 14.86
N HIS A 79 -14.40 25.03 15.09
CA HIS A 79 -15.68 24.33 14.93
C HIS A 79 -16.67 24.67 16.02
N GLY A 80 -16.22 25.05 17.22
CA GLY A 80 -17.09 25.54 18.29
C GLY A 80 -17.87 26.77 17.85
N VAL A 81 -17.18 27.74 17.22
CA VAL A 81 -17.82 28.93 16.64
C VAL A 81 -18.81 28.54 15.53
N LEU A 82 -18.40 27.68 14.60
CA LEU A 82 -19.28 27.27 13.50
C LEU A 82 -20.50 26.45 13.98
N ARG A 83 -20.35 25.61 15.01
CA ARG A 83 -21.45 24.88 15.65
C ARG A 83 -22.40 25.83 16.35
N ALA A 84 -21.89 26.81 17.10
CA ALA A 84 -22.73 27.83 17.73
C ALA A 84 -23.53 28.64 16.70
N VAL A 85 -22.91 29.01 15.57
CA VAL A 85 -23.62 29.63 14.43
C VAL A 85 -24.69 28.66 13.91
N LEU A 86 -24.34 27.40 13.67
CA LEU A 86 -25.26 26.42 13.11
C LEU A 86 -26.46 26.13 14.02
N ASP A 87 -26.24 26.01 15.33
CA ASP A 87 -27.29 25.82 16.33
C ASP A 87 -28.28 26.97 16.30
N GLN A 88 -27.80 28.19 16.07
CA GLN A 88 -28.63 29.36 15.91
C GLN A 88 -29.53 29.29 14.66
N TYR A 89 -29.02 28.75 13.55
CA TYR A 89 -29.81 28.43 12.34
C TYR A 89 -30.75 27.23 12.53
N ARG A 90 -30.56 26.41 13.58
CA ARG A 90 -31.41 25.27 13.96
C ARG A 90 -32.40 25.58 15.07
N SER A 91 -32.32 26.77 15.67
CA SER A 91 -33.26 27.23 16.70
C SER A 91 -34.70 27.29 16.20
N ASP A 92 -35.66 27.37 17.13
CA ASP A 92 -37.09 27.44 16.88
C ASP A 92 -37.58 28.86 16.50
N ALA A 93 -36.68 29.79 16.23
CA ALA A 93 -37.03 31.15 15.85
C ALA A 93 -37.82 31.20 14.52
N SER A 94 -38.92 31.95 14.54
CA SER A 94 -39.83 32.07 13.41
C SER A 94 -39.14 32.66 12.17
N GLY A 95 -39.24 31.97 11.03
CA GLY A 95 -38.71 32.41 9.74
C GLY A 95 -37.41 31.75 9.29
N LEU A 96 -36.75 30.95 10.14
CA LEU A 96 -35.55 30.17 9.78
C LEU A 96 -35.83 29.01 8.81
N ASP A 97 -37.10 28.68 8.60
CA ASP A 97 -37.59 27.73 7.60
C ASP A 97 -37.55 28.29 6.17
N ARG A 98 -37.30 29.60 6.01
CA ARG A 98 -37.26 30.21 4.67
C ARG A 98 -36.02 29.78 3.87
N PRO A 99 -36.11 29.69 2.54
CA PRO A 99 -35.05 29.13 1.69
C PRO A 99 -33.67 29.76 1.88
N MET A 100 -33.60 31.08 2.12
CA MET A 100 -32.31 31.78 2.28
C MET A 100 -31.55 31.36 3.56
N PHE A 101 -32.26 31.11 4.66
CA PHE A 101 -31.64 30.64 5.91
C PHE A 101 -31.29 29.15 5.83
N VAL A 102 -32.18 28.34 5.23
CA VAL A 102 -31.94 26.91 4.98
C VAL A 102 -30.70 26.70 4.11
N ALA A 103 -30.52 27.50 3.05
CA ALA A 103 -29.36 27.42 2.18
C ALA A 103 -28.04 27.67 2.91
N VAL A 104 -28.00 28.66 3.81
CA VAL A 104 -26.81 28.90 4.66
C VAL A 104 -26.59 27.73 5.59
N ARG A 105 -27.63 27.28 6.30
CA ARG A 105 -27.57 26.13 7.22
C ARG A 105 -27.01 24.87 6.56
N GLU A 106 -27.58 24.45 5.43
CA GLU A 106 -27.14 23.24 4.73
C GLU A 106 -25.72 23.38 4.16
N SER A 107 -25.36 24.56 3.66
CA SER A 107 -23.98 24.80 3.21
C SER A 107 -22.99 24.81 4.36
N LEU A 108 -23.39 25.34 5.53
CA LEU A 108 -22.57 25.41 6.73
C LEU A 108 -22.38 24.01 7.34
N GLU A 109 -23.42 23.19 7.37
CA GLU A 109 -23.34 21.77 7.73
C GLU A 109 -22.35 21.02 6.84
N ARG A 110 -22.44 21.25 5.53
CA ARG A 110 -21.51 20.64 4.56
C ARG A 110 -20.09 21.13 4.76
N TRP A 111 -19.88 22.43 4.94
CA TRP A 111 -18.54 22.97 5.15
C TRP A 111 -17.95 22.48 6.48
N LEU A 112 -18.73 22.45 7.56
CA LEU A 112 -18.31 21.89 8.84
C LEU A 112 -17.88 20.42 8.71
N SER A 113 -18.59 19.63 7.90
CA SER A 113 -18.23 18.23 7.63
C SER A 113 -16.99 18.04 6.76
N GLU A 114 -16.47 19.11 6.13
CA GLU A 114 -15.23 19.08 5.33
C GLU A 114 -14.00 19.58 6.10
N LEU A 115 -14.20 20.16 7.30
CA LEU A 115 -13.12 20.76 8.08
C LEU A 115 -12.46 19.72 9.01
N PRO A 116 -11.12 19.74 9.14
CA PRO A 116 -10.41 18.78 9.96
C PRO A 116 -10.58 19.07 11.46
N ILE A 117 -11.13 18.14 12.24
CA ILE A 117 -11.25 18.26 13.70
C ILE A 117 -9.89 18.56 14.36
N SER A 118 -9.84 19.54 15.28
CA SER A 118 -8.62 19.83 16.04
C SER A 118 -8.41 18.79 17.15
N ASP A 119 -7.17 18.63 17.61
CA ASP A 119 -6.86 17.68 18.69
C ASP A 119 -7.59 18.04 19.99
N ALA A 120 -7.74 19.33 20.30
CA ALA A 120 -8.46 19.80 21.49
C ALA A 120 -9.95 19.44 21.43
N GLU A 121 -10.63 19.68 20.30
CA GLU A 121 -12.03 19.31 20.11
C GLU A 121 -12.24 17.80 20.13
N LEU A 122 -11.28 17.03 19.58
CA LEU A 122 -11.32 15.58 19.62
C LEU A 122 -11.21 15.04 21.05
N ILE A 123 -10.34 15.64 21.87
CA ILE A 123 -10.17 15.27 23.29
C ILE A 123 -11.46 15.57 24.09
N GLU A 124 -12.09 16.73 23.87
CA GLU A 124 -13.37 17.04 24.53
C GLU A 124 -14.49 16.09 24.07
N MET A 125 -14.59 15.81 22.76
CA MET A 125 -15.56 14.83 22.25
C MET A 125 -15.39 13.45 22.90
N VAL A 126 -14.16 13.03 23.17
CA VAL A 126 -13.88 11.78 23.88
C VAL A 126 -14.31 11.89 25.34
N ARG A 127 -14.10 13.01 26.02
CA ARG A 127 -14.52 13.18 27.42
C ARG A 127 -16.04 13.11 27.57
N ASP A 128 -16.77 13.69 26.62
CA ASP A 128 -18.24 13.78 26.67
C ASP A 128 -18.93 12.41 26.58
N ILE A 129 -18.33 11.42 25.92
CA ILE A 129 -18.92 10.08 25.80
C ILE A 129 -18.80 9.23 27.07
N ALA A 130 -18.12 9.71 28.13
CA ALA A 130 -17.93 8.92 29.35
C ALA A 130 -19.27 8.47 29.98
N ASP A 131 -20.30 9.32 29.91
CA ASP A 131 -21.63 9.06 30.45
C ASP A 131 -22.53 8.24 29.51
N ASP A 132 -22.10 7.97 28.27
CA ASP A 132 -22.89 7.28 27.22
C ASP A 132 -22.71 5.76 27.20
N PHE A 133 -22.35 5.16 28.35
CA PHE A 133 -22.07 3.73 28.43
C PHE A 133 -23.27 2.88 27.98
N GLN A 134 -23.04 2.01 26.99
CA GLN A 134 -23.99 0.98 26.57
C GLN A 134 -23.33 -0.41 26.62
N PRO A 135 -23.83 -1.34 27.45
CA PRO A 135 -23.26 -2.68 27.54
C PRO A 135 -23.59 -3.52 26.30
N VAL A 136 -22.64 -4.35 25.87
CA VAL A 136 -22.90 -5.39 24.86
C VAL A 136 -23.94 -6.38 25.40
N THR A 137 -25.05 -6.52 24.70
CA THR A 137 -26.19 -7.36 25.05
C THR A 137 -25.96 -8.82 24.68
N GLN A 138 -26.65 -9.75 25.35
CA GLN A 138 -26.64 -11.16 24.94
C GLN A 138 -27.24 -11.39 23.55
N GLN A 139 -28.16 -10.52 23.13
CA GLN A 139 -28.79 -10.60 21.82
C GLN A 139 -27.78 -10.29 20.69
N GLU A 140 -26.93 -9.28 20.86
CA GLU A 140 -25.85 -8.97 19.91
C GLU A 140 -24.88 -10.16 19.77
N VAL A 141 -24.45 -10.74 20.90
CA VAL A 141 -23.57 -11.92 20.89
C VAL A 141 -24.24 -13.11 20.18
N ALA A 142 -25.51 -13.36 20.46
CA ALA A 142 -26.27 -14.44 19.82
C ALA A 142 -26.42 -14.22 18.31
N ALA A 143 -26.64 -12.98 17.87
CA ALA A 143 -26.71 -12.62 16.46
C ALA A 143 -25.36 -12.81 15.75
N ALA A 144 -24.26 -12.39 16.38
CA ALA A 144 -22.91 -12.62 15.85
C ALA A 144 -22.58 -14.11 15.76
N ARG A 145 -22.93 -14.92 16.78
CA ARG A 145 -22.76 -16.38 16.75
C ARG A 145 -23.56 -17.02 15.60
N ALA A 146 -24.79 -16.58 15.36
CA ALA A 146 -25.61 -17.04 14.25
C ALA A 146 -24.97 -16.68 12.89
N ARG A 147 -24.33 -15.51 12.79
CA ARG A 147 -23.60 -15.09 11.59
C ARG A 147 -22.38 -15.99 11.35
N VAL A 148 -21.59 -16.30 12.37
CA VAL A 148 -20.47 -17.26 12.29
C VAL A 148 -20.95 -18.62 11.82
N ALA A 149 -22.06 -19.13 12.36
CA ALA A 149 -22.62 -20.41 11.94
C ALA A 149 -23.01 -20.43 10.45
N THR A 150 -23.54 -19.30 9.96
CA THR A 150 -23.95 -19.13 8.56
C THR A 150 -22.74 -19.12 7.63
N THR A 151 -21.76 -18.25 7.89
CA THR A 151 -20.55 -18.12 7.07
C THR A 151 -19.69 -19.38 7.12
N ARG A 152 -19.64 -20.07 8.28
CA ARG A 152 -19.06 -21.41 8.43
C ARG A 152 -19.68 -22.40 7.46
N ALA A 153 -21.01 -22.52 7.48
CA ALA A 153 -21.72 -23.48 6.63
C ALA A 153 -21.54 -23.19 5.13
N GLU A 154 -21.42 -21.92 4.76
CA GLU A 154 -21.08 -21.51 3.39
C GLU A 154 -19.66 -21.91 2.99
N LEU A 155 -18.68 -21.70 3.89
CA LEU A 155 -17.30 -22.11 3.66
C LEU A 155 -17.19 -23.64 3.56
N GLU A 156 -17.81 -24.38 4.47
CA GLU A 156 -17.81 -25.85 4.46
C GLU A 156 -18.47 -26.42 3.20
N ARG A 157 -19.60 -25.86 2.76
CA ARG A 157 -20.24 -26.24 1.49
C ARG A 157 -19.33 -25.96 0.29
N PHE A 158 -18.60 -24.85 0.31
CA PHE A 158 -17.63 -24.53 -0.72
C PHE A 158 -16.47 -25.53 -0.73
N LEU A 159 -15.90 -25.84 0.43
CA LEU A 159 -14.78 -26.78 0.54
C LEU A 159 -15.18 -28.21 0.16
N SER A 160 -16.39 -28.66 0.53
CA SER A 160 -16.90 -29.99 0.19
C SER A 160 -17.35 -30.14 -1.26
N SER A 161 -17.47 -29.05 -2.03
CA SER A 161 -17.72 -29.10 -3.48
C SER A 161 -16.48 -29.54 -4.30
N GLY A 162 -15.30 -29.58 -3.67
CA GLY A 162 -14.06 -30.07 -4.26
C GLY A 162 -13.87 -31.59 -4.13
N THR A 163 -12.63 -32.05 -4.29
CA THR A 163 -12.27 -33.46 -4.01
C THR A 163 -12.20 -33.70 -2.50
N GLN A 164 -12.53 -34.92 -2.05
CA GLN A 164 -12.42 -35.29 -0.63
C GLN A 164 -11.01 -35.04 -0.08
N GLU A 165 -9.97 -35.38 -0.84
CA GLU A 165 -8.58 -35.15 -0.43
C GLU A 165 -8.28 -33.65 -0.19
N ASN A 166 -8.82 -32.75 -1.02
CA ASN A 166 -8.64 -31.32 -0.82
C ASN A 166 -9.45 -30.81 0.38
N PHE A 167 -10.65 -31.35 0.60
CA PHE A 167 -11.45 -31.04 1.78
C PHE A 167 -10.71 -31.40 3.08
N GLU A 168 -10.18 -32.63 3.19
CA GLU A 168 -9.42 -33.06 4.37
C GLU A 168 -8.14 -32.23 4.58
N ARG A 169 -7.45 -31.84 3.50
CA ARG A 169 -6.29 -30.95 3.60
C ARG A 169 -6.65 -29.57 4.16
N TRP A 170 -7.77 -29.01 3.75
CA TRP A 170 -8.26 -27.75 4.32
C TRP A 170 -8.67 -27.91 5.77
N LYS A 171 -9.34 -29.01 6.14
CA LYS A 171 -9.68 -29.28 7.53
C LYS A 171 -8.44 -29.38 8.42
N ALA A 172 -7.42 -30.10 7.97
CA ALA A 172 -6.16 -30.23 8.70
C ALA A 172 -5.43 -28.88 8.81
N PHE A 173 -5.33 -28.13 7.70
CA PHE A 173 -4.65 -26.84 7.67
C PHE A 173 -5.31 -25.78 8.58
N LEU A 174 -6.64 -25.74 8.63
CA LEU A 174 -7.39 -24.79 9.45
C LEU A 174 -7.54 -25.27 10.91
N GLU A 175 -7.00 -26.45 11.26
CA GLU A 175 -7.29 -27.14 12.51
C GLU A 175 -8.81 -27.18 12.78
N TRP A 176 -9.57 -27.53 11.74
CA TRP A 176 -11.00 -27.25 11.64
C TRP A 176 -11.79 -27.86 12.79
N ASP A 177 -11.52 -29.12 13.15
CA ASP A 177 -12.25 -29.79 14.23
C ASP A 177 -11.98 -29.14 15.60
N ASP A 178 -10.76 -28.68 15.85
CA ASP A 178 -10.39 -27.94 17.07
C ASP A 178 -11.03 -26.54 17.08
N LEU A 179 -11.02 -25.85 15.94
CA LEU A 179 -11.69 -24.56 15.76
C LEU A 179 -13.19 -24.69 16.05
N LEU A 180 -13.84 -25.72 15.52
CA LEU A 180 -15.26 -25.98 15.75
C LEU A 180 -15.55 -26.38 17.19
N GLY A 181 -14.76 -27.26 17.79
CA GLY A 181 -14.93 -27.68 19.17
C GLY A 181 -14.90 -26.50 20.14
N ARG A 182 -14.00 -25.53 19.90
CA ARG A 182 -13.87 -24.34 20.77
C ARG A 182 -14.93 -23.28 20.53
N LEU A 183 -15.54 -23.21 19.33
CA LEU A 183 -16.65 -22.30 19.07
C LEU A 183 -17.90 -22.60 19.90
N ASP A 184 -18.04 -23.86 20.33
CA ASP A 184 -19.13 -24.33 21.17
C ASP A 184 -18.75 -24.42 22.65
N ALA A 185 -17.53 -24.01 23.01
CA ALA A 185 -17.00 -24.03 24.38
C ALA A 185 -17.30 -22.74 25.17
N GLU A 186 -16.95 -22.75 26.46
CA GLU A 186 -17.11 -21.63 27.38
C GLU A 186 -16.26 -20.40 26.95
N PRO A 187 -16.67 -19.15 27.29
CA PRO A 187 -15.97 -17.92 26.88
C PRO A 187 -14.48 -17.85 27.21
N GLN A 188 -14.04 -18.51 28.28
CA GLN A 188 -12.62 -18.58 28.66
C GLN A 188 -11.79 -19.43 27.70
N GLU A 189 -12.38 -20.49 27.12
CA GLU A 189 -11.72 -21.29 26.08
C GLU A 189 -11.74 -20.58 24.72
N MET A 190 -12.70 -19.67 24.50
CA MET A 190 -12.74 -18.81 23.31
C MET A 190 -11.56 -17.84 23.22
N LEU A 191 -10.84 -17.58 24.31
CA LEU A 191 -9.59 -16.80 24.26
C LEU A 191 -8.47 -17.50 23.49
N LYS A 192 -8.48 -18.84 23.47
CA LYS A 192 -7.53 -19.66 22.72
C LYS A 192 -7.97 -19.87 21.26
N LEU A 193 -9.11 -19.32 20.81
CA LEU A 193 -9.53 -19.37 19.41
C LEU A 193 -8.76 -18.37 18.54
N ARG A 194 -8.32 -17.24 19.11
CA ARG A 194 -7.48 -16.24 18.40
C ARG A 194 -6.08 -16.72 18.03
N SER A 195 -5.63 -17.85 18.57
CA SER A 195 -4.39 -18.48 18.08
C SER A 195 -4.64 -19.42 16.90
N LEU A 196 -5.90 -19.83 16.68
CA LEU A 196 -6.30 -20.78 15.64
C LEU A 196 -6.79 -20.06 14.37
N ASP A 197 -7.44 -18.91 14.51
CA ASP A 197 -7.93 -18.08 13.39
C ASP A 197 -6.81 -17.53 12.49
N ARG A 198 -5.57 -17.45 12.98
CA ARG A 198 -4.39 -17.04 12.20
C ARG A 198 -4.22 -17.82 10.89
N HIS A 199 -4.67 -19.07 10.83
CA HIS A 199 -4.64 -19.88 9.60
C HIS A 199 -5.55 -19.29 8.49
N LEU A 200 -6.62 -18.59 8.86
CA LEU A 200 -7.50 -17.86 7.93
C LEU A 200 -6.85 -16.59 7.36
N TYR A 201 -5.74 -16.15 7.97
CA TYR A 201 -4.91 -15.02 7.55
C TYR A 201 -3.59 -15.46 6.91
N ALA A 202 -3.29 -16.76 6.89
CA ALA A 202 -2.07 -17.27 6.30
C ALA A 202 -2.02 -16.97 4.79
N ASN A 203 -0.80 -16.72 4.30
CA ASN A 203 -0.53 -16.56 2.87
C ASN A 203 -0.56 -17.91 2.13
N VAL A 204 -1.72 -18.56 2.14
CA VAL A 204 -2.01 -19.83 1.47
C VAL A 204 -3.06 -19.59 0.39
N THR A 205 -2.80 -20.05 -0.83
CA THR A 205 -3.73 -19.89 -1.94
C THR A 205 -5.12 -20.44 -1.63
N GLY A 206 -6.13 -19.57 -1.74
CA GLY A 206 -7.52 -19.85 -1.43
C GLY A 206 -8.07 -18.98 -0.30
N THR A 207 -7.24 -18.54 0.66
CA THR A 207 -7.67 -17.75 1.82
C THR A 207 -8.15 -16.34 1.44
N GLU A 208 -7.75 -15.83 0.26
CA GLU A 208 -8.27 -14.60 -0.34
C GLU A 208 -9.73 -14.69 -0.79
N GLY A 209 -10.28 -15.92 -0.88
CA GLY A 209 -11.61 -16.20 -1.38
C GLY A 209 -12.70 -15.57 -0.51
N ARG A 210 -13.78 -15.09 -1.14
CA ARG A 210 -14.88 -14.39 -0.44
C ARG A 210 -15.45 -15.15 0.75
N ARG A 211 -15.55 -16.49 0.69
CA ARG A 211 -16.09 -17.32 1.79
C ARG A 211 -15.14 -17.40 2.99
N PHE A 212 -13.83 -17.52 2.75
CA PHE A 212 -12.83 -17.48 3.81
C PHE A 212 -12.83 -16.13 4.52
N ARG A 213 -12.88 -15.04 3.75
CA ARG A 213 -12.97 -13.68 4.31
C ARG A 213 -14.27 -13.44 5.08
N ALA A 214 -15.41 -13.85 4.54
CA ALA A 214 -16.68 -13.72 5.25
C ALA A 214 -16.69 -14.51 6.57
N PHE A 215 -16.08 -15.71 6.59
CA PHE A 215 -15.97 -16.51 7.81
C PHE A 215 -15.06 -15.85 8.85
N ARG A 216 -13.83 -15.44 8.47
CA ARG A 216 -12.90 -14.80 9.41
C ARG A 216 -13.46 -13.48 9.95
N GLU A 217 -14.05 -12.62 9.11
CA GLU A 217 -14.66 -11.35 9.53
C GLU A 217 -15.80 -11.58 10.53
N SER A 218 -16.64 -12.58 10.30
CA SER A 218 -17.71 -12.92 11.24
C SER A 218 -17.17 -13.51 12.55
N LEU A 219 -16.09 -14.29 12.47
CA LEU A 219 -15.45 -14.91 13.63
C LEU A 219 -14.79 -13.85 14.52
N ASP A 220 -14.03 -12.93 13.93
CA ASP A 220 -13.41 -11.81 14.64
C ASP A 220 -14.46 -10.98 15.39
N HIS A 221 -15.53 -10.59 14.69
CA HIS A 221 -16.61 -9.81 15.29
C HIS A 221 -17.29 -10.57 16.46
N TYR A 222 -17.54 -11.87 16.31
CA TYR A 222 -18.08 -12.67 17.40
C TYR A 222 -17.12 -12.74 18.60
N LEU A 223 -15.83 -12.96 18.34
CA LEU A 223 -14.80 -13.01 19.38
C LEU A 223 -14.69 -11.66 20.11
N ASP A 224 -14.77 -10.54 19.41
CA ASP A 224 -14.76 -9.20 20.01
C ASP A 224 -15.93 -8.98 20.99
N LEU A 225 -17.15 -9.36 20.59
CA LEU A 225 -18.34 -9.20 21.46
C LEU A 225 -18.29 -10.12 22.69
N VAL A 226 -17.80 -11.35 22.53
CA VAL A 226 -17.62 -12.29 23.66
C VAL A 226 -16.58 -11.76 24.64
N GLN A 227 -15.48 -11.22 24.11
CA GLN A 227 -14.36 -10.73 24.90
C GLN A 227 -14.73 -9.58 25.82
N THR A 228 -15.58 -8.66 25.34
CA THR A 228 -16.03 -7.51 26.15
C THR A 228 -17.00 -7.86 27.26
N ARG A 229 -17.54 -9.09 27.26
CA ARG A 229 -18.35 -9.63 28.37
C ARG A 229 -17.54 -10.46 29.37
N THR A 230 -16.22 -10.54 29.21
CA THR A 230 -15.33 -11.36 30.05
C THR A 230 -14.36 -10.46 30.85
N PRO A 231 -14.62 -10.17 32.14
CA PRO A 231 -13.81 -9.24 32.94
C PRO A 231 -12.31 -9.56 32.98
N ALA A 232 -11.96 -10.85 33.06
CA ALA A 232 -10.57 -11.29 33.03
C ALA A 232 -9.83 -10.90 31.75
N TRP A 233 -10.53 -10.82 30.62
CA TRP A 233 -9.95 -10.45 29.34
C TRP A 233 -9.77 -8.94 29.19
N GLN A 234 -10.72 -8.13 29.67
CA GLN A 234 -10.57 -6.68 29.68
C GLN A 234 -9.32 -6.28 30.47
N ASN A 235 -9.09 -6.93 31.62
CA ASN A 235 -7.86 -6.73 32.39
C ASN A 235 -6.61 -7.20 31.62
N TYR A 236 -6.66 -8.36 30.95
CA TYR A 236 -5.55 -8.86 30.13
C TYR A 236 -5.19 -7.90 28.99
N VAL A 237 -6.17 -7.42 28.22
CA VAL A 237 -5.95 -6.46 27.13
C VAL A 237 -5.41 -5.15 27.65
N TYR A 238 -5.94 -4.64 28.77
CA TYR A 238 -5.44 -3.43 29.39
C TYR A 238 -3.95 -3.57 29.78
N GLN A 239 -3.57 -4.68 30.42
CA GLN A 239 -2.18 -4.95 30.80
C GLN A 239 -1.24 -5.10 29.59
N GLN A 240 -1.76 -5.57 28.45
CA GLN A 240 -0.99 -5.62 27.19
C GLN A 240 -0.74 -4.23 26.60
N ILE A 241 -1.71 -3.31 26.75
CA ILE A 241 -1.59 -1.91 26.29
C ILE A 241 -0.71 -1.10 27.27
N PHE A 242 -0.84 -1.35 28.57
CA PHE A 242 -0.19 -0.62 29.68
C PHE A 242 0.61 -1.54 30.61
N PRO A 243 1.73 -2.14 30.15
CA PRO A 243 2.45 -3.16 30.90
C PRO A 243 3.22 -2.64 32.14
N THR A 244 3.49 -1.32 32.20
CA THR A 244 4.31 -0.70 33.25
C THR A 244 3.49 -0.10 34.41
N GLU A 245 2.17 -0.10 34.31
CA GLU A 245 1.30 0.49 35.34
C GLU A 245 1.07 -0.46 36.52
N LYS A 246 0.98 0.09 37.73
CA LYS A 246 0.86 -0.69 38.96
C LYS A 246 -0.52 -1.35 39.05
N ALA A 247 -0.57 -2.55 39.65
CA ALA A 247 -1.78 -3.35 39.83
C ALA A 247 -2.95 -2.66 40.58
N ALA A 248 -2.74 -1.52 41.24
CA ALA A 248 -3.82 -0.78 41.91
C ALA A 248 -4.83 -0.17 40.91
N ASP A 249 -4.39 0.26 39.72
CA ASP A 249 -5.31 0.70 38.65
C ASP A 249 -5.99 -0.49 37.96
N SER A 250 -5.42 -1.70 38.10
CA SER A 250 -5.97 -2.99 37.64
C SER A 250 -7.07 -3.53 38.57
N GLU A 251 -7.11 -3.14 39.87
CA GLU A 251 -8.21 -3.50 40.77
C GLU A 251 -9.55 -2.85 40.36
N LEU A 252 -9.52 -1.63 39.79
CA LEU A 252 -10.71 -0.95 39.24
C LEU A 252 -11.26 -1.70 38.01
N LEU A 253 -10.36 -2.26 37.18
CA LEU A 253 -10.68 -3.07 36.01
C LEU A 253 -11.06 -4.52 36.35
N ALA A 254 -10.65 -5.01 37.52
CA ALA A 254 -11.01 -6.34 38.03
C ALA A 254 -12.39 -6.39 38.69
N ALA A 255 -12.99 -5.23 38.98
CA ALA A 255 -14.36 -5.15 39.46
C ALA A 255 -15.34 -5.56 38.35
N ASP A 256 -16.40 -6.31 38.70
CA ASP A 256 -17.49 -6.70 37.79
C ASP A 256 -18.43 -5.50 37.54
N ASN A 257 -17.85 -4.38 37.06
CA ASN A 257 -18.54 -3.14 36.74
C ASN A 257 -18.14 -2.64 35.33
N PRO A 258 -18.84 -3.11 34.29
CA PRO A 258 -18.58 -2.73 32.89
C PRO A 258 -18.64 -1.23 32.62
N GLN A 259 -19.44 -0.48 33.37
CA GLN A 259 -19.57 0.96 33.20
C GLN A 259 -18.30 1.69 33.67
N ALA A 260 -17.81 1.38 34.87
CA ALA A 260 -16.58 1.99 35.40
C ALA A 260 -15.36 1.69 34.51
N GLN A 261 -15.29 0.47 33.94
CA GLN A 261 -14.24 0.11 32.98
C GLN A 261 -14.32 0.93 31.69
N TYR A 262 -15.53 1.20 31.20
CA TYR A 262 -15.73 2.05 30.03
C TYR A 262 -15.32 3.49 30.31
N GLU A 263 -15.77 4.08 31.43
CA GLU A 263 -15.38 5.42 31.86
C GLU A 263 -13.85 5.56 31.96
N GLN A 264 -13.16 4.55 32.51
CA GLN A 264 -11.70 4.52 32.58
C GLN A 264 -11.04 4.40 31.19
N LEU A 265 -11.58 3.58 30.29
CA LEU A 265 -11.10 3.46 28.91
C LEU A 265 -11.19 4.81 28.18
N VAL A 266 -12.33 5.49 28.33
CA VAL A 266 -12.59 6.82 27.75
C VAL A 266 -11.63 7.86 28.32
N ALA A 267 -11.48 7.92 29.65
CA ALA A 267 -10.54 8.82 30.30
C ALA A 267 -9.09 8.56 29.85
N ARG A 268 -8.75 7.29 29.63
CA ARG A 268 -7.42 6.93 29.14
C ARG A 268 -7.21 7.34 27.70
N LEU A 269 -8.19 7.13 26.84
CA LEU A 269 -8.14 7.58 25.44
C LEU A 269 -7.92 9.10 25.37
N ALA A 270 -8.64 9.89 26.16
CA ALA A 270 -8.45 11.34 26.23
C ALA A 270 -7.02 11.74 26.68
N THR A 271 -6.44 10.99 27.63
CA THR A 271 -5.08 11.22 28.13
C THR A 271 -4.02 10.90 27.07
N GLU A 272 -4.16 9.77 26.38
CA GLU A 272 -3.23 9.38 25.31
C GLU A 272 -3.35 10.35 24.12
N LEU A 273 -4.56 10.77 23.74
CA LEU A 273 -4.76 11.79 22.70
C LEU A 273 -4.08 13.11 23.03
N SER A 274 -4.20 13.56 24.29
CA SER A 274 -3.49 14.76 24.77
C SER A 274 -1.97 14.61 24.63
N SER A 275 -1.44 13.45 25.01
CA SER A 275 0.00 13.15 24.91
C SER A 275 0.48 13.03 23.45
N TYR A 276 -0.39 12.53 22.57
CA TYR A 276 -0.08 12.38 21.15
C TYR A 276 -0.07 13.72 20.41
N ALA A 277 -1.00 14.62 20.74
CA ALA A 277 -1.03 15.98 20.19
C ALA A 277 0.29 16.75 20.43
N GLU A 278 0.98 16.47 21.53
CA GLU A 278 2.26 17.10 21.87
C GLU A 278 3.47 16.38 21.23
N SER A 279 3.47 15.04 21.21
CA SER A 279 4.67 14.25 20.91
C SER A 279 4.69 13.60 19.54
N ASN A 280 3.51 13.31 18.95
CA ASN A 280 3.32 12.41 17.81
C ASN A 280 4.02 11.04 17.97
N SER A 281 4.28 10.59 19.21
CA SER A 281 4.98 9.33 19.48
C SER A 281 4.22 8.13 18.91
N SER A 282 4.86 7.30 18.08
CA SER A 282 4.21 6.08 17.58
C SER A 282 3.76 5.12 18.69
N GLU A 283 4.36 5.14 19.87
CA GLU A 283 3.92 4.31 21.00
C GLU A 283 2.55 4.74 21.51
N VAL A 284 2.39 6.06 21.71
CA VAL A 284 1.14 6.66 22.13
C VAL A 284 0.10 6.45 21.02
N GLY A 285 0.48 6.66 19.76
CA GLY A 285 -0.39 6.40 18.62
C GLY A 285 -0.88 4.95 18.53
N TRP A 286 -0.01 3.98 18.82
CA TRP A 286 -0.39 2.57 18.90
C TRP A 286 -1.42 2.32 20.01
N ARG A 287 -1.23 2.90 21.21
CA ARG A 287 -2.18 2.77 22.31
C ARG A 287 -3.54 3.39 21.98
N ILE A 288 -3.55 4.58 21.38
CA ILE A 288 -4.80 5.21 20.90
C ILE A 288 -5.51 4.29 19.92
N GLY A 289 -4.79 3.75 18.93
CA GLY A 289 -5.35 2.79 17.97
C GLY A 289 -6.02 1.61 18.65
N ARG A 290 -5.40 1.03 19.69
CA ARG A 290 -5.99 -0.08 20.45
C ARG A 290 -7.25 0.31 21.21
N LEU A 291 -7.25 1.47 21.87
CA LEU A 291 -8.40 1.97 22.62
C LEU A 291 -9.58 2.30 21.70
N VAL A 292 -9.31 2.95 20.56
CA VAL A 292 -10.31 3.26 19.53
C VAL A 292 -10.83 1.99 18.87
N GLY A 293 -9.96 1.03 18.55
CA GLY A 293 -10.35 -0.26 18.02
C GLY A 293 -11.26 -1.03 18.97
N LEU A 294 -11.01 -0.97 20.28
CA LEU A 294 -11.90 -1.55 21.29
C LEU A 294 -13.31 -0.94 21.22
N LEU A 295 -13.43 0.39 21.09
CA LEU A 295 -14.72 1.08 20.93
C LEU A 295 -15.43 0.68 19.62
N ASP A 296 -14.69 0.62 18.52
CA ASP A 296 -15.24 0.27 17.19
C ASP A 296 -15.76 -1.17 17.15
N ARG A 297 -14.99 -2.14 17.67
CA ARG A 297 -15.34 -3.56 17.62
C ARG A 297 -16.61 -3.92 18.40
N VAL A 298 -16.92 -3.15 19.44
CA VAL A 298 -18.21 -3.26 20.17
C VAL A 298 -19.29 -2.30 19.69
N GLY A 299 -19.04 -1.52 18.64
CA GLY A 299 -20.00 -0.59 18.06
C GLY A 299 -20.38 0.55 19.00
N ARG A 300 -19.44 1.04 19.81
CA ARG A 300 -19.67 2.12 20.79
C ARG A 300 -18.95 3.39 20.36
N ALA A 301 -19.57 4.54 20.64
CA ALA A 301 -19.09 5.87 20.27
C ALA A 301 -18.59 5.99 18.81
N PRO A 302 -19.42 5.63 17.81
CA PRO A 302 -19.02 5.65 16.41
C PRO A 302 -18.60 7.05 15.91
N GLU A 303 -19.14 8.12 16.52
CA GLU A 303 -18.76 9.50 16.24
C GLU A 303 -17.30 9.78 16.66
N VAL A 304 -16.92 9.36 17.87
CA VAL A 304 -15.53 9.47 18.36
C VAL A 304 -14.59 8.63 17.51
N VAL A 305 -14.95 7.38 17.24
CA VAL A 305 -14.16 6.49 16.38
C VAL A 305 -13.93 7.15 15.01
N SER A 306 -14.98 7.67 14.40
CA SER A 306 -14.89 8.35 13.10
C SER A 306 -14.02 9.60 13.16
N ALA A 307 -14.16 10.43 14.21
CA ALA A 307 -13.40 11.65 14.38
C ALA A 307 -11.90 11.38 14.60
N VAL A 308 -11.53 10.38 15.43
CA VAL A 308 -10.13 9.99 15.63
C VAL A 308 -9.53 9.49 14.31
N ARG A 309 -10.28 8.65 13.59
CA ARG A 309 -9.85 8.12 12.29
C ARG A 309 -9.70 9.24 11.26
N GLU A 310 -10.64 10.15 11.15
CA GLU A 310 -10.54 11.29 10.25
C GLU A 310 -9.29 12.14 10.54
N ARG A 311 -8.95 12.33 11.81
CA ARG A 311 -7.78 13.09 12.23
C ARG A 311 -6.45 12.39 11.94
N TYR A 312 -6.32 11.10 12.27
CA TYR A 312 -5.03 10.39 12.25
C TYR A 312 -4.92 9.21 11.26
N TRP A 313 -5.93 8.99 10.42
CA TRP A 313 -5.82 8.11 9.25
C TRP A 313 -5.47 8.93 8.02
N LYS A 314 -4.29 9.55 8.06
CA LYS A 314 -3.68 10.12 6.86
C LYS A 314 -2.76 9.08 6.20
N PRO A 315 -2.57 9.14 4.87
CA PRO A 315 -1.70 8.22 4.16
C PRO A 315 -0.28 8.22 4.75
N ASN A 316 0.25 7.03 4.95
CA ASN A 316 1.54 6.78 5.61
C ASN A 316 2.62 6.32 4.62
N PHE A 317 2.32 6.39 3.32
CA PHE A 317 3.26 6.13 2.24
C PHE A 317 3.02 7.07 1.04
N PHE A 318 4.12 7.62 0.55
CA PHE A 318 4.26 8.34 -0.72
C PHE A 318 5.63 7.93 -1.32
N GLY A 319 5.92 8.26 -2.57
CA GLY A 319 7.10 7.86 -3.35
C GLY A 319 7.20 8.66 -4.64
N ARG A 320 7.81 8.28 -5.78
CA ARG A 320 7.51 8.74 -7.19
C ARG A 320 8.36 7.99 -8.17
N VAL A 321 7.98 7.98 -9.45
CA VAL A 321 8.80 7.41 -10.52
C VAL A 321 8.82 8.36 -11.69
N SER A 322 10.01 8.74 -12.13
CA SER A 322 10.17 9.59 -13.30
C SER A 322 9.80 8.85 -14.57
N GLU A 323 9.35 9.61 -15.57
CA GLU A 323 9.17 9.13 -16.95
C GLU A 323 10.44 8.42 -17.45
N ARG A 324 11.63 8.88 -17.04
CA ARG A 324 12.92 8.31 -17.41
C ARG A 324 13.08 6.87 -16.93
N VAL A 325 12.73 6.57 -15.68
CA VAL A 325 12.78 5.20 -15.15
C VAL A 325 11.73 4.31 -15.81
N LEU A 326 10.55 4.85 -16.12
CA LEU A 326 9.52 4.11 -16.83
C LEU A 326 9.92 3.78 -18.27
N ASN A 327 10.51 4.73 -19.00
CA ASN A 327 11.04 4.54 -20.36
C ASN A 327 12.23 3.57 -20.39
N ALA A 328 13.03 3.50 -19.33
CA ALA A 328 14.12 2.54 -19.23
C ALA A 328 13.62 1.09 -19.35
N GLY A 329 12.35 0.82 -19.01
CA GLY A 329 11.70 -0.48 -19.14
C GLY A 329 11.05 -0.77 -20.49
N VAL A 330 11.20 0.11 -21.49
CA VAL A 330 10.58 -0.04 -22.82
C VAL A 330 11.67 -0.32 -23.86
N ASP A 331 11.45 -1.32 -24.72
CA ASP A 331 12.28 -1.47 -25.93
C ASP A 331 11.91 -0.38 -26.93
N ASN A 332 12.80 0.60 -27.04
CA ASN A 332 12.54 1.81 -27.79
C ASN A 332 12.74 1.61 -29.30
N GLN A 333 13.21 0.45 -29.79
CA GLN A 333 13.38 0.19 -31.20
C GLN A 333 12.47 -0.93 -31.71
N VAL A 334 11.71 -0.65 -32.76
CA VAL A 334 10.85 -1.62 -33.41
C VAL A 334 11.30 -1.79 -34.85
N ARG A 335 11.64 -3.03 -35.22
CA ARG A 335 11.78 -3.45 -36.61
C ARG A 335 10.88 -4.64 -36.88
N GLU A 336 9.84 -4.42 -37.68
CA GLU A 336 8.84 -5.45 -37.97
C GLU A 336 8.70 -5.65 -39.48
N VAL A 337 8.66 -6.91 -39.90
CA VAL A 337 8.39 -7.30 -41.29
C VAL A 337 6.99 -7.90 -41.34
N THR A 338 6.12 -7.31 -42.16
CA THR A 338 4.71 -7.71 -42.26
C THR A 338 4.33 -7.98 -43.71
N PRO A 339 3.66 -9.10 -44.03
CA PRO A 339 3.12 -9.31 -45.36
C PRO A 339 1.99 -8.32 -45.67
N VAL A 340 1.93 -7.82 -46.90
CA VAL A 340 0.85 -6.96 -47.41
C VAL A 340 -0.07 -7.83 -48.26
N HIS A 341 -1.33 -7.93 -47.85
CA HIS A 341 -2.40 -8.60 -48.59
C HIS A 341 -3.64 -7.73 -48.56
N ASP A 342 -3.87 -6.97 -49.63
CA ASP A 342 -4.88 -5.93 -49.63
C ASP A 342 -5.66 -5.86 -50.94
N ASN A 343 -6.96 -5.56 -50.84
CA ASN A 343 -7.72 -5.06 -51.99
C ASN A 343 -7.77 -3.53 -51.92
N ILE A 344 -7.23 -2.85 -52.94
CA ILE A 344 -7.23 -1.39 -53.08
C ILE A 344 -7.96 -1.04 -54.37
N LEU A 345 -9.15 -0.44 -54.25
CA LEU A 345 -9.98 0.00 -55.39
C LEU A 345 -10.24 -1.12 -56.43
N GLY A 346 -10.38 -2.37 -55.98
CA GLY A 346 -10.59 -3.55 -56.84
C GLY A 346 -9.31 -4.18 -57.39
N THR A 347 -8.14 -3.67 -57.02
CA THR A 347 -6.82 -4.25 -57.33
C THR A 347 -6.36 -5.10 -56.15
N SER A 348 -6.00 -6.36 -56.42
CA SER A 348 -5.47 -7.26 -55.39
C SER A 348 -3.97 -7.07 -55.25
N VAL A 349 -3.52 -6.52 -54.12
CA VAL A 349 -2.14 -6.09 -53.83
C VAL A 349 -1.48 -7.08 -52.88
N HIS A 350 -0.32 -7.58 -53.27
CA HIS A 350 0.49 -8.52 -52.50
C HIS A 350 1.90 -7.98 -52.33
N GLY A 351 2.54 -8.20 -51.19
CA GLY A 351 3.90 -7.74 -50.98
C GLY A 351 4.39 -7.88 -49.55
N THR A 352 5.42 -7.12 -49.23
CA THR A 352 6.01 -7.08 -47.89
C THR A 352 6.24 -5.64 -47.49
N ALA A 353 5.96 -5.32 -46.23
CA ALA A 353 6.29 -4.05 -45.60
C ALA A 353 7.30 -4.27 -44.47
N VAL A 354 8.26 -3.36 -44.34
CA VAL A 354 9.24 -3.32 -43.24
C VAL A 354 9.04 -2.01 -42.50
N LEU A 355 8.51 -2.08 -41.29
CA LEU A 355 8.41 -0.97 -40.35
C LEU A 355 9.73 -0.84 -39.58
N ASN A 356 10.32 0.35 -39.59
CA ASN A 356 11.32 0.76 -38.61
C ASN A 356 10.73 1.92 -37.81
N GLY A 357 10.65 1.78 -36.49
CA GLY A 357 10.03 2.77 -35.63
C GLY A 357 10.69 2.84 -34.26
N PHE A 358 10.28 3.87 -33.52
CA PHE A 358 10.68 4.13 -32.17
C PHE A 358 9.45 4.10 -31.26
N LEU A 359 9.55 3.38 -30.14
CA LEU A 359 8.55 3.39 -29.08
C LEU A 359 9.01 4.31 -27.95
N LYS A 360 8.07 5.07 -27.40
CA LYS A 360 8.27 5.87 -26.18
C LYS A 360 7.10 5.67 -25.23
N LEU A 361 7.36 5.78 -23.94
CA LEU A 361 6.33 5.95 -22.92
C LEU A 361 6.31 7.42 -22.54
N ASP A 362 5.16 8.08 -22.69
CA ASP A 362 4.94 9.47 -22.30
C ASP A 362 3.95 9.49 -21.12
N LEU A 363 4.30 10.10 -19.99
CA LEU A 363 3.34 10.28 -18.90
C LEU A 363 2.24 11.28 -19.31
N VAL A 364 1.03 11.07 -18.79
CA VAL A 364 -0.13 11.92 -19.09
C VAL A 364 -0.66 12.49 -17.78
N PRO A 365 -0.73 13.82 -17.59
CA PRO A 365 -1.24 14.42 -16.37
C PRO A 365 -2.65 13.96 -16.00
N SER A 366 -2.85 13.59 -14.73
CA SER A 366 -4.13 13.11 -14.22
C SER A 366 -4.11 12.98 -12.69
N ASP A 367 -5.01 13.69 -12.02
CA ASP A 367 -5.16 13.62 -10.55
C ASP A 367 -5.92 12.38 -10.07
N ALA A 368 -6.69 11.72 -10.95
CA ALA A 368 -7.60 10.63 -10.59
C ALA A 368 -7.01 9.21 -10.76
N SER A 369 -5.96 9.09 -11.56
CA SER A 369 -5.31 7.82 -11.87
C SER A 369 -3.93 8.08 -12.47
N GLY A 370 -3.00 7.15 -12.28
CA GLY A 370 -1.72 7.15 -12.97
C GLY A 370 -1.92 6.82 -14.44
N ARG A 371 -1.41 7.65 -15.34
CA ARG A 371 -1.61 7.49 -16.78
C ARG A 371 -0.32 7.70 -17.57
N PHE A 372 -0.15 6.87 -18.60
CA PHE A 372 0.86 7.07 -19.62
C PHE A 372 0.34 6.64 -20.99
N ALA A 373 0.93 7.18 -22.04
CA ALA A 373 0.72 6.77 -23.42
C ALA A 373 1.97 6.05 -23.91
N ILE A 374 1.78 4.88 -24.51
CA ILE A 374 2.81 4.28 -25.36
C ILE A 374 2.64 4.91 -26.73
N THR A 375 3.67 5.53 -27.28
CA THR A 375 3.67 6.19 -28.59
C THR A 375 4.63 5.49 -29.54
N LEU A 376 4.17 5.22 -30.77
CA LEU A 376 4.96 4.65 -31.86
C LEU A 376 5.11 5.71 -32.94
N SER A 377 6.36 6.08 -33.25
CA SER A 377 6.69 6.92 -34.39
C SER A 377 7.60 6.14 -35.33
N GLY A 378 7.22 5.98 -36.60
CA GLY A 378 8.01 5.14 -37.50
C GLY A 378 7.72 5.32 -38.98
N VAL A 379 8.53 4.65 -39.79
CA VAL A 379 8.44 4.65 -41.24
C VAL A 379 8.41 3.21 -41.74
N ALA A 380 7.37 2.87 -42.51
CA ALA A 380 7.25 1.59 -43.17
C ALA A 380 7.57 1.72 -44.67
N HIS A 381 8.47 0.88 -45.16
CA HIS A 381 8.76 0.73 -46.59
C HIS A 381 8.06 -0.53 -47.10
N SER A 382 7.38 -0.45 -48.22
CA SER A 382 6.67 -1.60 -48.79
C SER A 382 7.03 -1.83 -50.25
N ASP A 383 7.23 -3.09 -50.60
CA ASP A 383 7.36 -3.57 -51.98
C ASP A 383 6.13 -4.40 -52.34
N THR A 384 5.38 -4.00 -53.35
CA THR A 384 4.08 -4.59 -53.66
C THR A 384 3.85 -4.81 -55.15
N VAL A 385 3.03 -5.82 -55.46
CA VAL A 385 2.51 -6.13 -56.79
C VAL A 385 0.98 -6.16 -56.73
N GLY A 386 0.35 -5.24 -57.47
CA GLY A 386 -1.09 -5.16 -57.66
C GLY A 386 -1.55 -5.92 -58.90
N TYR A 387 -2.61 -6.70 -58.79
CA TYR A 387 -3.21 -7.48 -59.87
C TYR A 387 -4.62 -7.00 -60.17
N ASN A 388 -4.89 -6.59 -61.42
CA ASN A 388 -6.21 -6.16 -61.86
C ASN A 388 -6.45 -6.49 -63.34
N ARG A 389 -7.43 -7.35 -63.65
CA ARG A 389 -7.88 -7.68 -65.02
C ARG A 389 -6.73 -7.96 -66.02
N GLY A 390 -5.73 -8.74 -65.61
CA GLY A 390 -4.58 -9.12 -66.44
C GLY A 390 -3.46 -8.06 -66.53
N VAL A 391 -3.53 -7.02 -65.70
CA VAL A 391 -2.48 -6.01 -65.49
C VAL A 391 -1.79 -6.28 -64.15
N GLN A 392 -0.46 -6.15 -64.13
CA GLN A 392 0.38 -6.18 -62.94
C GLN A 392 0.97 -4.78 -62.70
N ILE A 393 0.92 -4.31 -61.46
CA ILE A 393 1.40 -2.99 -61.06
C ILE A 393 2.46 -3.19 -59.97
N PHE A 394 3.71 -2.93 -60.28
CA PHE A 394 4.83 -3.01 -59.34
C PHE A 394 5.00 -1.64 -58.70
N SER A 395 4.90 -1.57 -57.36
CA SER A 395 4.96 -0.31 -56.63
C SER A 395 5.79 -0.42 -55.36
N THR A 396 6.53 0.63 -55.06
CA THR A 396 7.13 0.88 -53.75
C THR A 396 6.26 1.87 -52.98
N GLY A 397 6.20 1.72 -51.67
CA GLY A 397 5.44 2.60 -50.78
C GLY A 397 6.28 3.05 -49.59
N LEU A 398 6.07 4.28 -49.17
CA LEU A 398 6.63 4.87 -47.96
C LEU A 398 5.46 5.31 -47.09
N SER A 399 5.36 4.80 -45.86
CA SER A 399 4.30 5.18 -44.92
C SER A 399 4.88 5.75 -43.64
N HIS A 400 4.47 6.97 -43.30
CA HIS A 400 4.77 7.60 -42.02
C HIS A 400 3.69 7.24 -41.01
N ILE A 401 4.07 6.66 -39.87
CA ILE A 401 3.16 6.10 -38.88
C ILE A 401 3.36 6.83 -37.56
N ASN A 402 2.26 7.33 -37.00
CA ASN A 402 2.17 7.79 -35.63
C ASN A 402 1.02 7.05 -34.95
N ALA A 403 1.30 6.29 -33.90
CA ALA A 403 0.26 5.60 -33.13
C ALA A 403 0.45 5.84 -31.64
N SER A 404 -0.65 5.77 -30.89
CA SER A 404 -0.66 5.96 -29.44
C SER A 404 -1.69 5.05 -28.80
N LYS A 405 -1.35 4.53 -27.62
CA LYS A 405 -2.27 3.78 -26.75
C LYS A 405 -2.09 4.24 -25.32
N GLN A 406 -3.18 4.66 -24.68
CA GLN A 406 -3.14 5.07 -23.28
C GLN A 406 -3.33 3.88 -22.34
N VAL A 407 -2.52 3.83 -21.30
CA VAL A 407 -2.56 2.89 -20.19
C VAL A 407 -2.93 3.65 -18.92
N ILE A 408 -3.81 3.07 -18.13
CA ILE A 408 -4.27 3.58 -16.85
C ILE A 408 -3.81 2.59 -15.78
N VAL A 409 -3.18 3.08 -14.72
CA VAL A 409 -2.72 2.32 -13.57
C VAL A 409 -3.57 2.73 -12.38
N ASP A 410 -4.14 1.77 -11.65
CA ASP A 410 -4.92 2.00 -10.43
C ASP A 410 -4.68 0.91 -9.37
N ALA A 411 -5.45 0.92 -8.29
CA ALA A 411 -5.34 -0.04 -7.20
C ALA A 411 -5.55 -1.51 -7.61
N ASN A 412 -6.23 -1.76 -8.72
CA ASN A 412 -6.55 -3.10 -9.22
C ASN A 412 -5.62 -3.54 -10.36
N GLY A 413 -4.70 -2.69 -10.78
CA GLY A 413 -3.68 -3.02 -11.78
C GLY A 413 -3.67 -2.04 -12.95
N LEU A 414 -3.35 -2.56 -14.13
CA LEU A 414 -3.18 -1.80 -15.37
C LEU A 414 -4.28 -2.14 -16.36
N THR A 415 -4.92 -1.11 -16.91
CA THR A 415 -5.89 -1.20 -18.00
C THR A 415 -5.47 -0.32 -19.16
N SER A 416 -6.09 -0.46 -20.33
CA SER A 416 -5.74 0.38 -21.49
C SER A 416 -6.94 0.73 -22.35
N THR A 417 -6.83 1.85 -23.05
CA THR A 417 -7.78 2.28 -24.08
C THR A 417 -7.48 1.61 -25.42
N ALA A 418 -8.36 1.79 -26.40
CA ALA A 418 -8.07 1.37 -27.77
C ALA A 418 -6.94 2.22 -28.37
N ALA A 419 -5.98 1.59 -29.03
CA ALA A 419 -4.94 2.29 -29.78
C ALA A 419 -5.53 3.15 -30.90
N VAL A 420 -4.93 4.31 -31.12
CA VAL A 420 -5.22 5.21 -32.24
C VAL A 420 -3.97 5.32 -33.10
N ALA A 421 -4.13 5.18 -34.42
CA ALA A 421 -3.03 5.33 -35.37
C ALA A 421 -3.42 6.32 -36.47
N ARG A 422 -2.43 7.09 -36.93
CA ARG A 422 -2.50 7.95 -38.10
C ARG A 422 -1.37 7.58 -39.04
N VAL A 423 -1.70 7.33 -40.31
CA VAL A 423 -0.71 6.95 -41.33
C VAL A 423 -0.85 7.86 -42.53
N CYS A 424 0.29 8.31 -43.07
CA CYS A 424 0.36 8.96 -44.37
C CYS A 424 1.16 8.06 -45.29
N THR A 425 0.64 7.75 -46.48
CA THR A 425 1.27 6.82 -47.43
C THR A 425 1.51 7.50 -48.76
N ASP A 426 2.76 7.43 -49.22
CA ASP A 426 3.21 7.85 -50.54
C ASP A 426 3.64 6.62 -51.34
N THR A 427 3.22 6.55 -52.60
CA THR A 427 3.52 5.42 -53.49
C THR A 427 4.26 5.86 -54.74
N THR A 428 5.17 5.01 -55.21
CA THR A 428 5.82 5.14 -56.51
C THR A 428 5.51 3.91 -57.33
N ILE A 429 4.86 4.11 -58.48
CA ILE A 429 4.61 3.04 -59.44
C ILE A 429 5.89 2.87 -60.25
N ASN A 430 6.57 1.75 -60.02
CA ASN A 430 7.86 1.45 -60.65
C ASN A 430 7.66 0.89 -62.06
N CYS A 431 6.63 0.06 -62.24
CA CYS A 431 6.34 -0.58 -63.51
C CYS A 431 4.87 -1.02 -63.59
N ILE A 432 4.28 -0.95 -64.78
CA ILE A 432 3.00 -1.59 -65.10
C ILE A 432 3.21 -2.54 -66.27
N SER A 433 2.81 -3.80 -66.11
CA SER A 433 2.93 -4.84 -67.12
C SER A 433 1.54 -5.34 -67.53
N ALA A 434 1.30 -5.45 -68.84
CA ALA A 434 0.07 -5.99 -69.42
C ALA A 434 0.38 -6.74 -70.72
N LYS A 435 -0.47 -7.71 -71.10
CA LYS A 435 -0.29 -8.51 -72.33
C LYS A 435 -0.31 -7.69 -73.63
N LEU A 436 -1.00 -6.54 -73.64
CA LEU A 436 -1.16 -5.68 -74.82
C LEU A 436 -0.74 -4.24 -74.48
N ARG A 437 0.07 -3.61 -75.34
CA ARG A 437 0.58 -2.22 -75.15
C ARG A 437 -0.52 -1.16 -74.98
N ILE A 438 -1.67 -1.34 -75.61
CA ILE A 438 -2.81 -0.41 -75.47
C ILE A 438 -3.41 -0.49 -74.06
N VAL A 439 -3.53 -1.71 -73.51
CA VAL A 439 -4.03 -1.94 -72.14
C VAL A 439 -3.06 -1.36 -71.12
N GLU A 440 -1.75 -1.50 -71.34
CA GLU A 440 -0.71 -0.91 -70.50
C GLU A 440 -0.80 0.62 -70.46
N ARG A 441 -0.99 1.29 -71.60
CA ARG A 441 -1.15 2.76 -71.66
C ARG A 441 -2.42 3.24 -70.93
N ILE A 442 -3.53 2.51 -71.07
CA ILE A 442 -4.77 2.79 -70.34
C ILE A 442 -4.56 2.59 -68.83
N ALA A 443 -3.84 1.54 -68.44
CA ALA A 443 -3.53 1.24 -67.05
C ALA A 443 -2.65 2.35 -66.42
N TRP A 444 -1.62 2.84 -67.10
CA TRP A 444 -0.82 4.00 -66.64
C TRP A 444 -1.68 5.24 -66.41
N LYS A 445 -2.55 5.60 -67.36
CA LYS A 445 -3.45 6.75 -67.22
C LYS A 445 -4.39 6.60 -66.03
N ARG A 446 -4.98 5.41 -65.85
CA ARG A 446 -5.91 5.12 -64.75
C ARG A 446 -5.21 5.06 -63.40
N ALA A 447 -4.05 4.43 -63.32
CA ALA A 447 -3.27 4.32 -62.08
C ALA A 447 -2.80 5.70 -61.61
N GLY A 448 -2.33 6.57 -62.52
CA GLY A 448 -1.99 7.96 -62.19
C GLY A 448 -3.18 8.76 -61.67
N ALA A 449 -4.35 8.66 -62.31
CA ALA A 449 -5.57 9.36 -61.88
C ALA A 449 -6.12 8.85 -60.54
N GLN A 450 -5.89 7.58 -60.20
CA GLN A 450 -6.38 6.95 -58.96
C GLN A 450 -5.35 6.96 -57.83
N LYS A 451 -4.12 7.46 -58.06
CA LYS A 451 -3.00 7.40 -57.11
C LYS A 451 -3.38 7.92 -55.73
N GLY A 452 -3.85 9.17 -55.63
CA GLY A 452 -4.19 9.76 -54.33
C GLY A 452 -5.32 9.03 -53.58
N ALA A 453 -6.32 8.51 -54.31
CA ALA A 453 -7.38 7.70 -53.70
C ALA A 453 -6.86 6.32 -53.24
N ALA A 454 -5.94 5.72 -53.99
CA ALA A 454 -5.29 4.47 -53.62
C ALA A 454 -4.40 4.65 -52.37
N GLU A 455 -3.67 5.76 -52.29
CA GLU A 455 -2.85 6.15 -51.14
C GLU A 455 -3.69 6.37 -49.88
N GLN A 456 -4.83 7.06 -49.98
CA GLN A 456 -5.75 7.23 -48.84
C GLN A 456 -6.31 5.89 -48.34
N VAL A 457 -6.68 4.97 -49.25
CA VAL A 457 -7.15 3.63 -48.87
C VAL A 457 -6.03 2.81 -48.23
N ALA A 458 -4.82 2.88 -48.77
CA ALA A 458 -3.64 2.21 -48.22
C ALA A 458 -3.31 2.73 -46.81
N ALA A 459 -3.28 4.05 -46.64
CA ALA A 459 -3.06 4.71 -45.36
C ALA A 459 -4.09 4.27 -44.31
N ARG A 460 -5.39 4.32 -44.63
CA ARG A 460 -6.45 3.91 -43.69
C ARG A 460 -6.36 2.43 -43.29
N LYS A 461 -5.95 1.56 -44.21
CA LYS A 461 -5.71 0.15 -43.90
C LYS A 461 -4.47 -0.05 -43.03
N ALA A 462 -3.41 0.70 -43.29
CA ALA A 462 -2.22 0.73 -42.45
C ALA A 462 -2.55 1.24 -41.04
N GLU A 463 -3.37 2.29 -40.90
CA GLU A 463 -3.87 2.78 -39.60
C GLU A 463 -4.55 1.68 -38.78
N VAL A 464 -5.54 1.01 -39.37
CA VAL A 464 -6.27 -0.08 -38.69
C VAL A 464 -5.31 -1.21 -38.30
N ARG A 465 -4.38 -1.59 -39.18
CA ARG A 465 -3.40 -2.65 -38.91
C ARG A 465 -2.46 -2.27 -37.77
N THR A 466 -1.90 -1.06 -37.79
CA THR A 466 -1.02 -0.55 -36.74
C THR A 466 -1.75 -0.49 -35.40
N ALA A 467 -2.98 0.06 -35.37
CA ALA A 467 -3.77 0.13 -34.15
C ALA A 467 -4.09 -1.26 -33.59
N ASN A 468 -4.51 -2.21 -34.43
CA ASN A 468 -4.78 -3.58 -34.00
C ASN A 468 -3.52 -4.27 -33.47
N ARG A 469 -2.39 -4.10 -34.15
CA ARG A 469 -1.11 -4.68 -33.72
C ARG A 469 -0.67 -4.15 -32.37
N MET A 470 -0.76 -2.84 -32.17
CA MET A 470 -0.47 -2.19 -30.90
C MET A 470 -1.43 -2.67 -29.79
N ASN A 471 -2.70 -2.91 -30.12
CA ASN A 471 -3.66 -3.46 -29.17
C ASN A 471 -3.29 -4.88 -28.71
N GLU A 472 -2.93 -5.75 -29.65
CA GLU A 472 -2.52 -7.15 -29.38
C GLU A 472 -1.25 -7.20 -28.52
N GLN A 473 -0.20 -6.48 -28.91
CA GLN A 473 1.07 -6.46 -28.17
C GLN A 473 0.90 -5.88 -26.75
N ALA A 474 0.15 -4.79 -26.62
CA ALA A 474 -0.12 -4.21 -25.31
C ALA A 474 -0.94 -5.17 -24.43
N ALA A 475 -1.89 -5.91 -24.99
CA ALA A 475 -2.70 -6.85 -24.21
C ALA A 475 -1.84 -7.95 -23.55
N GLU A 476 -0.84 -8.47 -24.26
CA GLU A 476 0.08 -9.47 -23.72
C GLU A 476 0.96 -8.90 -22.60
N LEU A 477 1.57 -7.73 -22.82
CA LEU A 477 2.42 -7.06 -21.82
C LEU A 477 1.64 -6.67 -20.57
N LEU A 478 0.42 -6.13 -20.74
CA LEU A 478 -0.44 -5.76 -19.63
C LEU A 478 -0.96 -6.99 -18.87
N ALA A 479 -1.24 -8.10 -19.55
CA ALA A 479 -1.62 -9.34 -18.89
C ALA A 479 -0.49 -9.88 -18.00
N ASP A 480 0.76 -9.85 -18.48
CA ASP A 480 1.92 -10.23 -17.66
C ASP A 480 2.17 -9.26 -16.48
N ALA A 481 2.05 -7.95 -16.72
CA ALA A 481 2.18 -6.94 -15.67
C ALA A 481 1.11 -7.11 -14.57
N ASN A 482 -0.15 -7.31 -14.97
CA ASN A 482 -1.26 -7.57 -14.04
C ASN A 482 -1.09 -8.88 -13.29
N ARG A 483 -0.66 -9.96 -13.96
CA ARG A 483 -0.37 -11.22 -13.28
C ARG A 483 0.71 -11.02 -12.21
N ARG A 484 1.80 -10.31 -12.52
CA ARG A 484 2.87 -10.01 -11.55
C ARG A 484 2.37 -9.15 -10.39
N PHE A 485 1.57 -8.13 -10.67
CA PHE A 485 0.94 -7.30 -9.66
C PHE A 485 0.04 -8.12 -8.72
N GLU A 486 -0.80 -8.98 -9.28
CA GLU A 486 -1.69 -9.85 -8.51
C GLU A 486 -0.93 -10.86 -7.66
N GLU A 487 -0.03 -11.62 -8.26
CA GLU A 487 0.67 -12.73 -7.60
C GLU A 487 1.69 -12.25 -6.56
N LYS A 488 2.38 -11.14 -6.82
CA LYS A 488 3.49 -10.69 -5.96
C LYS A 488 3.09 -9.63 -4.95
N PHE A 489 2.06 -8.83 -5.23
CA PHE A 489 1.68 -7.73 -4.36
C PHE A 489 0.27 -7.88 -3.81
N ARG A 490 -0.75 -7.87 -4.67
CA ARG A 490 -2.13 -7.74 -4.21
C ARG A 490 -2.61 -8.99 -3.46
N THR A 491 -2.54 -10.16 -4.08
CA THR A 491 -3.11 -11.38 -3.51
C THR A 491 -2.45 -11.77 -2.17
N PRO A 492 -1.11 -11.77 -2.02
CA PRO A 492 -0.48 -12.06 -0.73
C PRO A 492 -0.96 -11.13 0.38
N LEU A 493 -1.06 -9.83 0.10
CA LEU A 493 -1.51 -8.84 1.07
C LEU A 493 -3.00 -8.99 1.39
N VAL A 494 -3.86 -9.33 0.42
CA VAL A 494 -5.29 -9.61 0.69
C VAL A 494 -5.47 -10.81 1.61
N ARG A 495 -4.69 -11.88 1.43
CA ARG A 495 -4.71 -13.08 2.29
C ARG A 495 -4.42 -12.71 3.75
N MET A 496 -3.39 -11.91 3.97
CA MET A 496 -2.95 -11.47 5.30
C MET A 496 -3.75 -10.28 5.86
N ALA A 497 -4.79 -9.82 5.15
CA ALA A 497 -5.50 -8.57 5.48
C ALA A 497 -4.56 -7.36 5.61
N ALA A 498 -3.49 -7.35 4.81
CA ALA A 498 -2.44 -6.35 4.76
C ALA A 498 -2.48 -5.48 3.49
N TYR A 499 -3.49 -5.64 2.64
CA TYR A 499 -3.63 -4.81 1.44
C TYR A 499 -4.00 -3.38 1.86
N PRO A 500 -3.34 -2.33 1.33
CA PRO A 500 -3.58 -0.96 1.78
C PRO A 500 -5.06 -0.59 1.70
N ARG A 501 -5.58 0.04 2.76
CA ARG A 501 -6.96 0.54 2.82
C ARG A 501 -7.19 1.64 1.78
N LEU A 502 -6.14 2.42 1.51
CA LEU A 502 -6.07 3.37 0.41
C LEU A 502 -4.86 3.05 -0.47
N LEU A 503 -5.08 3.01 -1.79
CA LEU A 503 -4.01 2.97 -2.79
C LEU A 503 -4.45 3.82 -4.00
N GLU A 504 -3.90 5.02 -4.12
CA GLU A 504 -4.30 6.01 -5.12
C GLU A 504 -3.15 6.36 -6.05
N THR A 505 -3.38 6.22 -7.36
CA THR A 505 -2.41 6.58 -8.38
C THR A 505 -2.77 7.94 -9.01
N SER A 506 -1.77 8.69 -9.45
CA SER A 506 -1.93 9.92 -10.24
C SER A 506 -0.68 10.12 -11.11
N SER A 507 -0.66 11.10 -12.00
CA SER A 507 0.50 11.39 -12.84
C SER A 507 0.59 12.86 -13.21
N SER A 508 1.80 13.31 -13.49
CA SER A 508 2.13 14.60 -14.11
C SER A 508 2.85 14.36 -15.44
N ASP A 509 3.40 15.39 -16.08
CA ASP A 509 4.24 15.22 -17.27
C ASP A 509 5.55 14.48 -16.94
N ASP A 510 6.06 14.59 -15.70
CA ASP A 510 7.39 14.08 -15.34
C ASP A 510 7.36 12.82 -14.48
N TYR A 511 6.28 12.60 -13.70
CA TYR A 511 6.24 11.55 -12.68
C TYR A 511 4.90 10.82 -12.56
N LEU A 512 5.00 9.55 -12.16
CA LEU A 512 3.91 8.70 -11.67
C LEU A 512 3.81 8.73 -10.12
N TYR A 513 2.57 8.83 -9.63
CA TYR A 513 2.09 9.03 -8.25
C TYR A 513 1.02 7.94 -7.85
N VAL A 514 0.59 7.63 -6.60
CA VAL A 514 1.21 6.68 -5.64
C VAL A 514 1.11 7.09 -4.17
N ARG A 515 -0.09 7.22 -3.66
CA ARG A 515 -0.36 7.47 -2.25
C ARG A 515 -0.99 6.23 -1.62
N ALA A 516 -0.47 5.77 -0.49
CA ALA A 516 -1.03 4.60 0.20
C ALA A 516 -1.24 4.82 1.69
N MET A 517 -2.25 4.15 2.23
CA MET A 517 -2.52 4.07 3.66
C MET A 517 -2.73 2.62 4.06
N SER A 518 -1.77 2.07 4.79
CA SER A 518 -1.92 0.76 5.43
C SER A 518 -2.24 0.96 6.91
N VAL A 519 -3.44 0.54 7.32
CA VAL A 519 -3.95 0.67 8.68
C VAL A 519 -5.09 -0.32 8.87
N ASN A 520 -5.12 -0.99 10.02
CA ASN A 520 -6.27 -1.78 10.48
C ASN A 520 -7.14 -0.97 11.45
N ASP A 521 -8.31 -1.50 11.77
CA ASP A 521 -9.30 -0.82 12.62
C ASP A 521 -8.79 -0.52 14.06
N ASP A 522 -7.73 -1.21 14.48
CA ASP A 522 -7.06 -1.10 15.79
C ASP A 522 -5.77 -0.25 15.78
N GLN A 523 -5.54 0.50 14.71
CA GLN A 523 -4.29 1.21 14.47
C GLN A 523 -4.56 2.66 14.07
N LEU A 524 -3.56 3.52 14.26
CA LEU A 524 -3.49 4.83 13.62
C LEU A 524 -2.55 4.79 12.41
N ALA A 525 -2.66 5.76 11.51
CA ALA A 525 -1.73 5.92 10.40
C ALA A 525 -0.85 7.17 10.62
N ALA A 526 -0.55 7.92 9.57
CA ALA A 526 0.18 9.17 9.73
C ALA A 526 -0.76 10.25 10.31
N PRO A 527 -0.28 11.10 11.24
CA PRO A 527 -1.06 12.20 11.80
C PRO A 527 -1.20 13.39 10.84
N GLY A 528 -0.39 13.43 9.78
CA GLY A 528 -0.34 14.55 8.84
C GLY A 528 0.35 14.20 7.52
N ALA A 529 0.52 15.23 6.67
CA ALA A 529 1.25 15.11 5.41
C ALA A 529 2.76 14.95 5.64
N PRO A 530 3.49 14.32 4.70
CA PRO A 530 4.93 14.16 4.84
C PRO A 530 5.68 15.48 4.60
N PRO A 531 6.87 15.66 5.20
CA PRO A 531 7.77 16.77 4.88
C PRO A 531 8.20 16.76 3.40
N VAL A 532 8.35 17.92 2.78
CA VAL A 532 8.76 18.05 1.37
C VAL A 532 10.17 17.47 1.14
N ILE A 533 10.36 16.74 0.04
CA ILE A 533 11.69 16.33 -0.43
C ILE A 533 12.27 17.46 -1.29
N GLU A 534 13.38 18.06 -0.86
CA GLU A 534 14.05 19.16 -1.58
C GLU A 534 14.92 18.65 -2.74
N THR A 535 15.42 17.42 -2.63
CA THR A 535 16.29 16.80 -3.64
C THR A 535 15.47 16.26 -4.82
N SER A 536 15.84 16.63 -6.05
CA SER A 536 15.31 15.97 -7.25
C SER A 536 15.85 14.54 -7.35
N GLY A 537 15.02 13.60 -7.77
CA GLY A 537 15.44 12.25 -8.10
C GLY A 537 14.45 11.55 -9.01
N ASP A 538 14.85 10.43 -9.58
CA ASP A 538 14.00 9.64 -10.45
C ASP A 538 13.01 8.80 -9.68
N VAL A 539 13.39 8.35 -8.49
CA VAL A 539 12.50 7.65 -7.57
C VAL A 539 12.60 8.31 -6.22
N THR A 540 11.47 8.53 -5.56
CA THR A 540 11.46 8.90 -4.14
C THR A 540 10.57 7.96 -3.34
N ALA A 541 10.73 7.96 -2.01
CA ALA A 541 9.85 7.31 -1.04
C ALA A 541 9.75 8.19 0.21
N GLN A 542 8.56 8.38 0.74
CA GLN A 542 8.29 8.98 2.04
C GLN A 542 7.47 7.97 2.83
N VAL A 543 8.08 7.44 3.89
CA VAL A 543 7.53 6.36 4.70
C VAL A 543 7.32 6.88 6.11
N HIS A 544 6.08 6.89 6.60
CA HIS A 544 5.82 7.23 8.00
C HIS A 544 6.06 6.00 8.88
N GLU A 545 6.55 6.19 10.10
CA GLU A 545 6.87 5.11 11.05
C GLU A 545 5.67 4.18 11.35
N SER A 546 4.44 4.73 11.33
CA SER A 546 3.21 3.92 11.47
C SER A 546 3.09 2.84 10.40
N LEU A 547 3.60 3.07 9.19
CA LEU A 547 3.50 2.10 8.10
C LEU A 547 4.21 0.79 8.47
N VAL A 548 5.39 0.90 9.09
CA VAL A 548 6.19 -0.26 9.51
C VAL A 548 5.45 -1.05 10.58
N GLY A 549 4.96 -0.35 11.61
CA GLY A 549 4.18 -0.97 12.69
C GLY A 549 2.93 -1.67 12.17
N ASN A 550 2.13 -0.96 11.38
CA ASN A 550 0.84 -1.44 10.91
C ASN A 550 0.96 -2.69 10.04
N VAL A 551 1.87 -2.66 9.07
CA VAL A 551 2.10 -3.79 8.16
C VAL A 551 2.72 -4.97 8.89
N SER A 552 3.61 -4.73 9.87
CA SER A 552 4.27 -5.80 10.59
C SER A 552 3.27 -6.71 11.33
N GLU A 553 2.28 -6.14 12.02
CA GLU A 553 1.24 -6.91 12.72
C GLU A 553 0.48 -7.83 11.75
N MET A 554 0.02 -7.28 10.62
CA MET A 554 -0.76 -8.04 9.65
C MET A 554 0.03 -9.21 9.06
N VAL A 555 1.34 -9.04 8.91
CA VAL A 555 2.17 -9.96 8.15
C VAL A 555 2.88 -11.00 9.01
N THR A 556 3.22 -10.69 10.25
CA THR A 556 3.85 -11.67 11.16
C THR A 556 2.83 -12.50 11.91
N ASN A 557 1.63 -11.98 12.20
CA ASN A 557 0.62 -12.71 12.98
C ASN A 557 0.20 -14.08 12.39
N PRO A 558 0.08 -14.25 11.06
CA PRO A 558 -0.26 -15.55 10.48
C PRO A 558 0.82 -16.62 10.68
N ASP A 559 2.09 -16.23 10.81
CA ASP A 559 3.24 -17.11 11.01
C ASP A 559 4.27 -16.42 11.94
N PRO A 560 4.02 -16.38 13.26
CA PRO A 560 4.79 -15.55 14.19
C PRO A 560 6.15 -16.17 14.54
N MET A 561 6.33 -17.47 14.32
CA MET A 561 7.55 -18.19 14.72
C MET A 561 8.68 -17.93 13.72
N VAL A 562 9.75 -17.32 14.22
CA VAL A 562 11.03 -17.16 13.53
C VAL A 562 11.95 -18.29 13.97
N THR A 563 12.59 -18.93 12.99
CA THR A 563 13.55 -20.02 13.22
C THR A 563 14.89 -19.67 12.59
N ALA A 564 15.97 -20.26 13.09
CA ALA A 564 17.29 -20.13 12.45
C ALA A 564 17.24 -20.51 10.96
N HIS A 565 16.44 -21.54 10.61
CA HIS A 565 16.23 -21.95 9.23
C HIS A 565 15.55 -20.87 8.37
N LYS A 566 14.47 -20.27 8.87
CA LYS A 566 13.78 -19.17 8.17
C LYS A 566 14.74 -18.00 7.92
N ILE A 567 15.57 -17.64 8.90
CA ILE A 567 16.57 -16.58 8.76
C ILE A 567 17.64 -16.95 7.74
N GLU A 568 18.32 -18.09 7.87
CA GLU A 568 19.35 -18.52 6.92
C GLU A 568 18.79 -18.64 5.50
N LYS A 569 17.64 -19.30 5.36
CA LYS A 569 16.92 -19.40 4.10
C LYS A 569 16.67 -18.02 3.52
N SER A 570 16.22 -17.04 4.31
CA SER A 570 15.97 -15.65 3.86
C SER A 570 17.18 -14.97 3.23
N TYR A 571 18.40 -15.29 3.65
CA TYR A 571 19.65 -14.79 3.05
C TYR A 571 19.99 -15.51 1.73
N GLN A 572 19.88 -16.84 1.69
CA GLN A 572 20.15 -17.67 0.51
C GLN A 572 19.23 -17.31 -0.67
N ASP A 573 17.93 -17.49 -0.49
CA ASP A 573 17.11 -16.33 -0.22
C ASP A 573 17.30 -15.08 -1.10
N ALA A 574 17.71 -14.04 -0.44
CA ALA A 574 18.10 -12.78 -1.01
C ALA A 574 19.30 -12.84 -1.99
N LYS A 575 19.90 -14.02 -2.24
CA LYS A 575 21.21 -14.20 -2.90
C LYS A 575 22.29 -13.39 -2.18
N ARG A 576 22.22 -13.35 -0.85
CA ARG A 576 23.19 -12.69 0.02
C ARG A 576 23.99 -13.75 0.76
N GLU A 577 25.22 -13.40 1.09
CA GLU A 577 26.05 -14.22 1.97
C GLU A 577 25.42 -14.31 3.36
N VAL A 578 25.30 -15.54 3.87
CA VAL A 578 24.80 -15.81 5.22
C VAL A 578 25.94 -15.53 6.20
N PRO A 579 25.79 -14.59 7.15
CA PRO A 579 26.78 -14.36 8.21
C PRO A 579 27.12 -15.65 8.97
N GLU A 580 28.38 -15.82 9.36
CA GLU A 580 28.87 -17.03 10.04
C GLU A 580 28.04 -17.39 11.28
N GLU A 581 27.59 -16.40 12.04
CA GLU A 581 26.78 -16.57 13.25
C GLU A 581 25.36 -17.07 12.96
N LEU A 582 24.87 -16.95 11.72
CA LEU A 582 23.52 -17.36 11.32
C LEU A 582 23.48 -18.71 10.60
N ARG A 583 24.64 -19.27 10.24
CA ARG A 583 24.73 -20.53 9.51
C ARG A 583 24.35 -21.72 10.39
N MET A 584 23.41 -22.54 9.93
CA MET A 584 23.02 -23.77 10.64
C MET A 584 24.01 -24.92 10.44
N ASP A 585 24.83 -24.89 9.37
CA ASP A 585 25.85 -25.91 9.12
C ASP A 585 27.09 -25.78 10.01
N ASN A 586 27.19 -24.70 10.78
CA ASN A 586 28.22 -24.51 11.79
C ASN A 586 27.75 -25.10 13.13
N ALA A 587 28.36 -26.20 13.56
CA ALA A 587 28.04 -26.88 14.82
C ALA A 587 28.28 -26.05 16.09
N GLU A 588 29.03 -24.96 16.02
CA GLU A 588 29.20 -24.02 17.14
C GLU A 588 28.02 -23.05 17.30
N ASN A 589 27.13 -22.97 16.31
CA ASN A 589 25.94 -22.15 16.38
C ASN A 589 24.77 -22.90 17.00
N GLU A 590 24.13 -22.28 17.98
CA GLU A 590 22.88 -22.80 18.51
C GLU A 590 21.78 -22.72 17.45
N LEU A 591 20.94 -23.74 17.41
CA LEU A 591 19.63 -23.67 16.78
C LEU A 591 18.68 -22.91 17.72
N TRP A 592 17.94 -21.96 17.17
CA TRP A 592 17.10 -21.08 17.98
C TRP A 592 15.81 -20.70 17.26
N SER A 593 14.82 -20.33 18.08
CA SER A 593 13.56 -19.78 17.61
C SER A 593 13.03 -18.70 18.57
N PHE A 594 12.11 -17.88 18.09
CA PHE A 594 11.25 -17.04 18.91
C PHE A 594 9.92 -16.79 18.20
N ASN A 595 8.93 -16.30 18.91
CA ASN A 595 7.68 -15.81 18.34
C ASN A 595 7.64 -14.28 18.36
N PHE A 596 7.29 -13.65 17.24
CA PHE A 596 6.88 -12.24 17.27
C PHE A 596 5.69 -12.06 18.22
N LEU A 597 5.63 -10.93 18.92
CA LEU A 597 4.42 -10.57 19.65
C LEU A 597 3.25 -10.39 18.66
N PRO A 598 2.02 -10.79 19.03
CA PRO A 598 0.85 -10.64 18.15
C PRO A 598 0.43 -9.18 17.93
N THR A 599 0.96 -8.26 18.74
CA THR A 599 0.77 -6.83 18.61
C THR A 599 2.14 -6.16 18.58
N ARG A 600 2.29 -5.09 17.79
CA ARG A 600 3.54 -4.32 17.60
C ARG A 600 4.82 -5.16 17.41
N PRO A 601 4.84 -6.19 16.55
CA PRO A 601 5.97 -7.12 16.42
C PRO A 601 7.24 -6.43 15.91
N VAL A 602 7.09 -5.44 15.03
CA VAL A 602 8.19 -4.60 14.56
C VAL A 602 7.78 -3.14 14.65
N ARG A 603 8.68 -2.29 15.14
CA ARG A 603 8.48 -0.85 15.23
C ARG A 603 9.65 -0.14 14.58
N ALA A 604 9.34 1.00 13.96
CA ALA A 604 10.33 1.98 13.57
C ALA A 604 10.05 3.29 14.33
N GLU A 605 11.09 4.07 14.58
CA GLU A 605 10.98 5.47 15.00
C GLU A 605 11.88 6.31 14.10
N PHE A 606 11.33 7.40 13.55
CA PHE A 606 12.02 8.30 12.62
C PHE A 606 12.20 9.68 13.25
N ALA A 607 13.18 9.77 14.15
CA ALA A 607 13.65 11.01 14.74
C ALA A 607 14.53 11.81 13.75
N PRO A 608 14.76 13.11 13.98
CA PRO A 608 15.67 13.92 13.16
C PRO A 608 17.05 13.28 12.94
N GLY A 609 17.35 12.85 11.70
CA GLY A 609 18.61 12.21 11.31
C GLY A 609 18.89 10.83 11.91
N GLN A 610 17.91 10.24 12.61
CA GLN A 610 18.06 8.99 13.34
C GLN A 610 16.89 8.03 13.11
N ILE A 611 17.22 6.76 12.91
CA ILE A 611 16.27 5.68 12.70
C ILE A 611 16.47 4.63 13.79
N THR A 612 15.41 4.32 14.53
CA THR A 612 15.39 3.17 15.44
C THR A 612 14.54 2.06 14.86
N VAL A 613 15.04 0.83 14.87
CA VAL A 613 14.25 -0.38 14.55
C VAL A 613 14.20 -1.27 15.78
N ALA A 614 13.00 -1.71 16.13
CA ALA A 614 12.73 -2.52 17.30
C ALA A 614 11.89 -3.76 16.94
N ILE A 615 12.23 -4.91 17.51
CA ILE A 615 11.50 -6.18 17.38
C ILE A 615 11.01 -6.59 18.76
N TYR A 616 9.71 -6.81 18.88
CA TYR A 616 9.08 -7.32 20.08
C TYR A 616 8.74 -8.80 19.89
N ALA A 617 9.23 -9.63 20.81
CA ALA A 617 9.12 -11.08 20.70
C ALA A 617 8.96 -11.77 22.06
N THR A 618 8.64 -13.05 22.02
CA THR A 618 8.46 -13.95 23.16
C THR A 618 8.84 -15.38 22.78
N ASP A 619 8.69 -16.32 23.71
CA ASP A 619 8.92 -17.76 23.52
C ASP A 619 10.30 -18.10 22.91
N PHE A 620 11.36 -17.41 23.34
CA PHE A 620 12.70 -17.70 22.86
C PHE A 620 13.10 -19.12 23.25
N ALA A 621 13.58 -19.92 22.29
CA ALA A 621 14.02 -21.28 22.53
C ALA A 621 15.37 -21.57 21.87
N VAL A 622 16.12 -22.47 22.49
CA VAL A 622 17.36 -23.06 21.97
C VAL A 622 17.16 -24.56 21.86
N TYR A 623 17.77 -25.20 20.86
CA TYR A 623 17.62 -26.63 20.57
C TYR A 623 18.97 -27.34 20.53
N ASP A 624 18.99 -28.60 20.98
CA ASP A 624 20.17 -29.48 20.98
C ASP A 624 20.23 -30.43 19.77
N ASP A 625 19.07 -30.77 19.20
CA ASP A 625 18.91 -31.78 18.13
C ASP A 625 18.68 -31.16 16.74
N ASP A 626 18.83 -31.99 15.71
CA ASP A 626 18.66 -31.65 14.31
C ASP A 626 17.25 -31.12 13.97
N PHE A 627 17.23 -30.08 13.15
CA PHE A 627 16.03 -29.42 12.63
C PHE A 627 15.34 -30.28 11.55
N ASP A 628 14.01 -30.48 11.65
CA ASP A 628 13.24 -31.14 10.61
C ASP A 628 12.96 -30.18 9.46
N THR A 629 13.77 -30.30 8.41
CA THR A 629 13.65 -29.47 7.20
C THR A 629 12.35 -29.65 6.42
N GLU A 630 11.69 -30.82 6.50
CA GLU A 630 10.41 -31.06 5.81
C GLU A 630 9.25 -30.42 6.58
N ALA A 631 9.26 -30.54 7.91
CA ALA A 631 8.24 -29.94 8.77
C ALA A 631 8.44 -28.43 9.00
N ASP A 632 9.65 -27.88 8.75
CA ASP A 632 10.06 -26.52 9.14
C ASP A 632 9.82 -26.29 10.64
N ASN A 633 10.14 -27.31 11.45
CA ASN A 633 9.86 -27.34 12.88
C ASN A 633 10.99 -28.01 13.67
N TYR A 634 11.09 -27.65 14.95
CA TYR A 634 12.00 -28.27 15.90
C TYR A 634 11.27 -29.34 16.72
N GLN A 635 11.96 -30.43 17.07
CA GLN A 635 11.34 -31.51 17.85
C GLN A 635 11.19 -31.14 19.32
N THR A 636 12.30 -30.90 20.03
CA THR A 636 12.30 -30.62 21.47
C THR A 636 13.32 -29.54 21.82
N PRO A 637 12.92 -28.45 22.48
CA PRO A 637 13.86 -27.44 22.95
C PRO A 637 14.73 -27.97 24.09
N ARG A 638 15.95 -27.41 24.23
CA ARG A 638 16.87 -27.65 25.33
C ARG A 638 16.17 -27.42 26.67
N GLU A 639 16.56 -28.18 27.69
CA GLU A 639 15.99 -28.06 29.03
C GLU A 639 16.01 -26.60 29.54
N GLY A 640 14.87 -26.14 30.05
CA GLY A 640 14.67 -24.75 30.51
C GLY A 640 14.08 -23.79 29.47
N PHE A 641 13.96 -24.22 28.20
CA PHE A 641 13.29 -23.48 27.12
C PHE A 641 11.91 -24.09 26.78
N PRO A 642 11.00 -23.33 26.14
CA PRO A 642 11.10 -21.92 25.76
C PRO A 642 11.00 -20.97 26.96
N LEU A 643 11.72 -19.85 26.87
CA LEU A 643 11.55 -18.71 27.77
C LEU A 643 10.36 -17.88 27.28
N ARG A 644 9.27 -17.90 28.07
CA ARG A 644 8.04 -17.15 27.78
C ARG A 644 8.10 -15.67 28.16
N ASP A 645 9.28 -15.20 28.55
CA ASP A 645 9.50 -13.79 28.86
C ASP A 645 9.47 -12.98 27.55
N GLU A 646 8.72 -11.88 27.54
CA GLU A 646 8.78 -10.92 26.44
C GLU A 646 10.15 -10.26 26.43
N PHE A 647 10.68 -10.05 25.23
CA PHE A 647 11.94 -9.36 25.01
C PHE A 647 11.86 -8.41 23.82
N LEU A 648 12.71 -7.39 23.87
CA LEU A 648 12.85 -6.35 22.88
C LEU A 648 14.27 -6.40 22.32
N ILE A 649 14.39 -6.41 21.00
CA ILE A 649 15.66 -6.26 20.30
C ILE A 649 15.62 -4.94 19.57
N SER A 650 16.60 -4.05 19.77
CA SER A 650 16.63 -2.76 19.10
C SER A 650 18.00 -2.38 18.56
N ALA A 651 17.98 -1.65 17.45
CA ALA A 651 19.15 -1.05 16.82
C ALA A 651 18.81 0.37 16.37
N GLN A 652 19.72 1.30 16.65
CA GLN A 652 19.59 2.70 16.29
C GLN A 652 20.65 3.07 15.26
N TYR A 653 20.29 3.85 14.24
CA TYR A 653 21.15 4.24 13.14
C TYR A 653 21.12 5.76 12.95
N ASN A 654 22.29 6.36 12.76
CA ASN A 654 22.39 7.71 12.22
C ASN A 654 22.38 7.64 10.69
N VAL A 655 21.69 8.59 10.06
CA VAL A 655 21.66 8.75 8.61
C VAL A 655 22.79 9.71 8.21
N GLU A 656 23.79 9.21 7.51
CA GLU A 656 24.96 9.97 7.09
C GLU A 656 25.00 10.13 5.57
N GLN A 657 25.14 11.37 5.12
CA GLN A 657 25.33 11.70 3.71
C GLN A 657 26.82 11.69 3.39
N THR A 658 27.23 10.87 2.43
CA THR A 658 28.63 10.75 1.98
C THR A 658 28.77 11.21 0.52
N ALA A 659 30.01 11.32 0.03
CA ALA A 659 30.28 11.65 -1.38
C ALA A 659 29.78 10.57 -2.35
N ASP A 660 29.79 9.30 -1.90
CA ASP A 660 29.41 8.13 -2.71
C ASP A 660 27.92 7.78 -2.61
N GLY A 661 27.18 8.39 -1.67
CA GLY A 661 25.75 8.18 -1.49
C GLY A 661 25.31 8.36 -0.04
N VAL A 662 24.46 7.46 0.44
CA VAL A 662 23.95 7.44 1.83
C VAL A 662 24.59 6.29 2.59
N GLN A 663 24.85 6.49 3.87
CA GLN A 663 25.30 5.46 4.79
C GLN A 663 24.42 5.50 6.04
N PHE A 664 24.02 4.32 6.54
CA PHE A 664 23.38 4.20 7.85
C PHE A 664 24.39 3.62 8.83
N VAL A 665 24.70 4.35 9.89
CA VAL A 665 25.72 3.98 10.88
C VAL A 665 25.06 3.65 12.21
N ARG A 666 25.16 2.39 12.63
CA ARG A 666 24.57 1.89 13.87
C ARG A 666 25.26 2.51 15.08
N GLN A 667 24.46 2.98 16.02
CA GLN A 667 24.90 3.58 17.27
C GLN A 667 25.01 2.49 18.35
N GLY A 668 26.24 2.04 18.61
CA GLY A 668 26.54 1.02 19.63
C GLY A 668 26.13 -0.40 19.24
N GLU A 669 26.21 -1.32 20.22
CA GLU A 669 25.80 -2.71 20.03
C GLU A 669 24.26 -2.85 20.02
N VAL A 670 23.75 -3.91 19.38
CA VAL A 670 22.32 -4.25 19.44
C VAL A 670 21.90 -4.44 20.90
N SER A 671 20.80 -3.77 21.30
CA SER A 671 20.21 -3.93 22.63
C SER A 671 19.28 -5.13 22.65
N VAL A 672 19.32 -5.88 23.76
CA VAL A 672 18.37 -6.96 24.06
C VAL A 672 17.90 -6.78 25.49
N GLU A 673 16.62 -6.47 25.64
CA GLU A 673 15.99 -6.09 26.91
C GLU A 673 14.80 -7.00 27.22
N PHE A 674 14.54 -7.22 28.51
CA PHE A 674 13.36 -7.95 28.99
C PHE A 674 12.49 -6.96 29.75
N PRO A 675 11.56 -6.25 29.09
CA PRO A 675 10.88 -5.07 29.66
C PRO A 675 10.11 -5.37 30.96
N ASN A 676 9.60 -6.60 31.12
CA ASN A 676 8.87 -7.02 32.30
C ASN A 676 9.78 -7.48 33.47
N ARG A 677 11.10 -7.26 33.37
CA ARG A 677 12.10 -7.65 34.37
C ARG A 677 12.85 -6.43 34.89
N GLN A 678 12.71 -6.15 36.18
CA GLN A 678 13.43 -5.04 36.83
C GLN A 678 14.95 -5.27 36.88
N ARG A 679 15.41 -6.52 37.11
CA ARG A 679 16.82 -6.95 37.07
C ARG A 679 16.94 -8.43 36.73
N ILE A 680 18.01 -8.80 36.02
CA ILE A 680 18.43 -10.19 35.82
C ILE A 680 19.49 -10.52 36.89
N GLY A 681 19.12 -11.31 37.89
CA GLY A 681 19.98 -11.63 39.04
C GLY A 681 21.09 -12.64 38.72
N LEU A 682 22.16 -12.65 39.51
CA LEU A 682 23.33 -13.52 39.25
C LEU A 682 23.10 -14.99 39.64
N PHE A 683 22.28 -15.25 40.65
CA PHE A 683 22.22 -16.55 41.33
C PHE A 683 20.94 -17.36 41.10
N ASN A 684 19.98 -16.83 40.33
CA ASN A 684 18.73 -17.52 40.00
C ASN A 684 18.91 -18.36 38.73
N PRO A 685 18.60 -19.68 38.74
CA PRO A 685 18.71 -20.54 37.55
C PRO A 685 17.95 -20.01 36.32
N ARG A 686 16.78 -19.38 36.50
CA ARG A 686 16.02 -18.77 35.39
C ARG A 686 16.74 -17.55 34.82
N ASP A 687 17.43 -16.77 35.66
CA ASP A 687 18.19 -15.60 35.22
C ASP A 687 19.47 -16.01 34.47
N ALA A 688 20.00 -17.21 34.74
CA ALA A 688 21.07 -17.78 33.93
C ALA A 688 20.60 -18.09 32.50
N LEU A 689 19.40 -18.66 32.33
CA LEU A 689 18.79 -18.90 31.01
C LEU A 689 18.49 -17.58 30.28
N LEU A 690 18.01 -16.55 30.97
CA LEU A 690 17.81 -15.22 30.39
C LEU A 690 19.13 -14.61 29.89
N ARG A 691 20.24 -14.78 30.61
CA ARG A 691 21.57 -14.37 30.14
C ARG A 691 22.02 -15.13 28.90
N VAL A 692 21.77 -16.44 28.84
CA VAL A 692 22.03 -17.24 27.63
C VAL A 692 21.25 -16.66 26.46
N ALA A 693 19.93 -16.49 26.60
CA ALA A 693 19.08 -15.88 25.59
C ALA A 693 19.58 -14.50 25.14
N GLN A 694 19.92 -13.63 26.10
CA GLN A 694 20.46 -12.30 25.81
C GLN A 694 21.76 -12.38 24.99
N SER A 695 22.69 -13.26 25.38
CA SER A 695 23.96 -13.45 24.67
C SER A 695 23.78 -14.01 23.26
N THR A 696 22.93 -15.03 23.10
CA THR A 696 22.62 -15.64 21.80
C THR A 696 21.94 -14.62 20.89
N LEU A 697 20.86 -13.98 21.33
CA LEU A 697 20.15 -12.96 20.55
C LEU A 697 21.09 -11.81 20.17
N LYS A 698 21.89 -11.30 21.11
CA LYS A 698 22.85 -10.23 20.83
C LYS A 698 23.89 -10.65 19.78
N LYS A 699 24.44 -11.87 19.86
CA LYS A 699 25.36 -12.41 18.84
C LYS A 699 24.69 -12.47 17.47
N LYS A 700 23.51 -13.10 17.36
CA LYS A 700 22.81 -13.30 16.09
C LYS A 700 22.34 -11.97 15.47
N PHE A 701 21.79 -11.06 16.28
CA PHE A 701 21.25 -9.80 15.78
C PHE A 701 22.32 -8.74 15.50
N ASN A 702 23.50 -8.77 16.14
CA ASN A 702 24.63 -7.94 15.69
C ASN A 702 25.10 -8.32 14.28
N ALA A 703 25.01 -9.61 13.90
CA ALA A 703 25.33 -10.06 12.55
C ALA A 703 24.26 -9.63 11.52
N MET A 704 22.98 -9.56 11.93
CA MET A 704 21.88 -9.10 11.07
C MET A 704 21.85 -7.58 10.92
N PHE A 705 21.94 -6.85 12.03
CA PHE A 705 22.03 -5.39 12.08
C PHE A 705 23.48 -4.96 11.94
N LYS A 706 23.96 -4.90 10.69
CA LYS A 706 25.33 -4.47 10.39
C LYS A 706 25.62 -3.09 11.01
N GLU A 707 26.85 -2.88 11.47
CA GLU A 707 27.31 -1.61 12.01
C GLU A 707 27.23 -0.49 10.97
N ILE A 708 27.60 -0.81 9.74
CA ILE A 708 27.49 0.09 8.59
C ILE A 708 26.60 -0.58 7.54
N VAL A 709 25.55 0.13 7.12
CA VAL A 709 24.70 -0.28 6.00
C VAL A 709 24.82 0.74 4.89
N ASN A 710 25.47 0.32 3.81
CA ASN A 710 25.47 1.04 2.54
C ASN A 710 24.34 0.50 1.67
N PRO A 711 23.36 1.32 1.25
CA PRO A 711 22.33 0.91 0.32
C PRO A 711 22.94 0.42 -0.98
N GLU A 712 22.59 -0.81 -1.38
CA GLU A 712 22.99 -1.36 -2.66
C GLU A 712 22.24 -0.66 -3.80
N ASP A 713 22.91 -0.46 -4.94
CA ASP A 713 22.27 0.02 -6.15
C ASP A 713 21.20 -0.98 -6.61
N ILE A 714 19.98 -0.49 -6.85
CA ILE A 714 18.83 -1.34 -7.20
C ILE A 714 18.82 -1.52 -8.73
N PRO A 715 19.00 -2.75 -9.25
CA PRO A 715 18.87 -2.99 -10.68
C PRO A 715 17.40 -2.88 -11.12
N LEU A 716 17.18 -2.29 -12.30
CA LEU A 716 15.87 -2.33 -12.94
C LEU A 716 15.52 -3.79 -13.32
N GLN A 717 14.22 -4.09 -13.39
CA GLN A 717 13.71 -5.43 -13.72
C GLN A 717 13.14 -5.49 -15.14
N GLY A 718 12.98 -6.71 -15.66
CA GLY A 718 12.39 -6.92 -16.98
C GLY A 718 13.26 -6.39 -18.12
N GLN A 719 12.63 -5.73 -19.09
CA GLN A 719 13.30 -5.17 -20.28
C GLN A 719 14.30 -4.06 -19.93
N GLY A 720 14.14 -3.38 -18.79
CA GLY A 720 15.05 -2.30 -18.38
C GLY A 720 16.29 -2.74 -17.62
N ARG A 721 16.53 -4.05 -17.46
CA ARG A 721 17.67 -4.58 -16.68
C ARG A 721 19.03 -4.02 -17.12
N ASP A 722 19.19 -3.74 -18.41
CA ASP A 722 20.42 -3.24 -19.00
C ASP A 722 20.45 -1.69 -19.09
N ALA A 723 19.38 -1.02 -18.68
CA ALA A 723 19.23 0.44 -18.78
C ALA A 723 19.83 1.20 -17.60
N GLY A 724 20.34 0.51 -16.57
CA GLY A 724 21.04 1.13 -15.45
C GLY A 724 20.65 0.59 -14.08
N ARG A 725 21.06 1.32 -13.04
CA ARG A 725 20.74 1.00 -11.65
C ARG A 725 20.31 2.27 -10.89
N LEU A 726 19.39 2.12 -9.95
CA LEU A 726 18.96 3.20 -9.07
C LEU A 726 19.92 3.28 -7.87
N ARG A 727 20.65 4.38 -7.75
CA ARG A 727 21.51 4.65 -6.60
C ARG A 727 20.80 5.59 -5.63
N MET A 728 20.82 5.26 -4.34
CA MET A 728 20.30 6.15 -3.31
C MET A 728 21.18 7.39 -3.21
N ARG A 729 20.59 8.56 -3.45
CA ARG A 729 21.27 9.86 -3.42
C ARG A 729 21.12 10.58 -2.10
N SER A 730 19.95 10.51 -1.49
CA SER A 730 19.72 11.10 -0.18
C SER A 730 18.75 10.27 0.63
N ALA A 731 18.97 10.29 1.94
CA ALA A 731 18.05 9.79 2.95
C ALA A 731 18.01 10.81 4.07
N ASP A 732 16.83 11.04 4.62
CA ASP A 732 16.65 11.86 5.81
C ASP A 732 15.48 11.32 6.63
N SER A 733 15.51 11.52 7.94
CA SER A 733 14.41 11.16 8.82
C SER A 733 14.03 12.36 9.68
N ARG A 734 12.74 12.72 9.72
CA ARG A 734 12.22 13.82 10.55
C ARG A 734 10.71 13.75 10.64
N GLN A 735 10.15 14.26 11.75
CA GLN A 735 8.69 14.32 11.98
C GLN A 735 7.99 12.96 11.82
N GLY A 736 8.64 11.85 12.18
CA GLY A 736 8.08 10.51 12.03
C GLY A 736 8.12 9.97 10.59
N TRP A 737 8.80 10.66 9.66
CA TRP A 737 8.94 10.27 8.25
C TRP A 737 10.39 9.94 7.90
N LEU A 738 10.57 8.87 7.12
CA LEU A 738 11.79 8.56 6.39
C LEU A 738 11.62 8.97 4.93
N LEU A 739 12.49 9.87 4.47
CA LEU A 739 12.51 10.46 3.14
C LEU A 739 13.69 9.89 2.36
N LEU A 740 13.43 9.27 1.22
CA LEU A 740 14.44 8.58 0.42
C LEU A 740 14.37 9.07 -1.03
N THR A 741 15.53 9.26 -1.65
CA THR A 741 15.65 9.68 -3.06
C THR A 741 16.69 8.82 -3.76
N TRP A 742 16.34 8.32 -4.95
CA TRP A 742 17.23 7.58 -5.84
C TRP A 742 17.34 8.26 -7.20
N GLU A 743 18.50 8.10 -7.81
CA GLU A 743 18.79 8.54 -9.17
C GLU A 743 19.11 7.32 -10.04
N LEU A 744 18.58 7.29 -11.27
CA LEU A 744 18.92 6.27 -12.24
C LEU A 744 20.29 6.59 -12.87
N LEU A 745 21.30 5.80 -12.52
CA LEU A 745 22.61 5.87 -13.14
C LEU A 745 22.59 5.17 -14.50
N PRO A 746 23.29 5.71 -15.52
CA PRO A 746 23.45 5.04 -16.79
C PRO A 746 24.18 3.70 -16.61
N PRO A 747 24.01 2.74 -17.53
CA PRO A 747 24.75 1.49 -17.48
C PRO A 747 26.26 1.75 -17.52
N GLU A 748 27.03 1.02 -16.71
CA GLU A 748 28.50 1.11 -16.72
C GLU A 748 29.02 0.81 -18.13
N VAL A 749 29.62 1.82 -18.78
CA VAL A 749 30.36 1.60 -20.01
C VAL A 749 31.57 0.75 -19.65
N LYS A 750 31.56 -0.53 -20.02
CA LYS A 750 32.78 -1.34 -20.02
C LYS A 750 33.74 -0.70 -21.03
N THR A 751 34.63 0.18 -20.56
CA THR A 751 35.80 0.59 -21.33
C THR A 751 36.61 -0.67 -21.61
N ALA A 752 36.50 -1.18 -22.84
CA ALA A 752 37.44 -2.18 -23.34
C ALA A 752 38.83 -1.57 -23.18
N ALA A 753 39.70 -2.22 -22.41
CA ALA A 753 41.09 -1.84 -22.27
C ALA A 753 41.70 -1.78 -23.69
N VAL A 754 41.96 -0.57 -24.17
CA VAL A 754 42.75 -0.35 -25.38
C VAL A 754 44.15 -0.84 -25.03
N ALA A 755 44.51 -2.03 -25.52
CA ALA A 755 45.88 -2.50 -25.48
C ALA A 755 46.74 -1.45 -26.21
N SER A 756 47.63 -0.78 -25.47
CA SER A 756 48.66 0.07 -26.06
C SER A 756 49.47 -0.74 -27.07
N PRO A 757 49.72 -0.23 -28.28
CA PRO A 757 50.64 -0.89 -29.20
C PRO A 757 52.05 -0.83 -28.59
N ALA A 758 52.65 -2.00 -28.43
CA ALA A 758 54.05 -2.11 -28.04
C ALA A 758 54.92 -1.31 -29.03
N SER A 759 55.60 -0.30 -28.52
CA SER A 759 56.66 0.40 -29.20
C SER A 759 57.79 -0.58 -29.54
N ALA A 760 58.04 -0.75 -30.84
CA ALA A 760 59.24 -1.40 -31.34
C ALA A 760 60.44 -0.47 -31.15
N GLN A 761 61.38 -0.87 -30.30
CA GLN A 761 62.82 -0.61 -30.43
C GLN A 761 63.59 -1.81 -29.89
#